data_AF-A0A2E6ZU23-F1
#
_entry.id   AF-A0A2E6ZU23-F1
#
_cell.length_a   1.000
_cell.length_b   1.000
_cell.length_c   1.000
_cell.angle_alpha   90.00
_cell.angle_beta   90.00
_cell.angle_gamma   90.00
#
_symmetry.space_group_name_H-M   'P 1'
#
loop_
_entity.id
_entity.type
_entity.pdbx_description
1 polymer ?
#
loop_
_entity_poly.entity_id
_entity_poly.type
_entity_poly.pdbx_seq_one_letter_code
_entity_poly.pdbx_strand_id
1 'polypeptide(L)'
;MSRSNQTRSVAPPGPYGLYDPGHEHDACGVGFVVNIKGIKSRRLVEQALEVGVNLLHRGACGCEENTGDGAGILLQIPDRFLRRETSALGFELPEPGAYGVGMLFLPRKSDERLAIEDRLTRIALEEGLFVLGWRDVPTDDSALGATARQGEPTIRQIFIGRGETASDAPTDQARFERKLYVVRKRLARDVQTLGLSEAGLFYAASLSSQTVVYKGMLIADQVTGMFPDLMDPEFESALALVHSRFSTNTFPSWPLAHPYRYIAHNGEINTLRGNINWMRAREALCESDLFGDDLQKLFPVAREGQSDTATFDNVLEFLVMTGRSLPHAVLMMIPEPWRKHESMSPDRRAFYEYHASLMEPWDGPASIAFTDGTVVGAVLDRNGLRPSRYYVTKDDLVVMASEVGVLDIPPENVLVKERLHPGRIFLVDTAQGRIIDDEEIKSGLAAEFPYQEWLDTHVVQLGDLPDAPYTPPEAHESILRRQRAFGYTEEDLRILLGPMAAKGIEPIGSMGTDTALAVLSDRPRLLYDYFKQLFAQVTNPPLDAIREELVTDMSSTLGPELNLLKPTPDSCHQIRAEYPILDNDELARIRHNPDPALQTTTLPILFDPREGAEGLKRAMDELCRSASAAVEASKTLLVLSDRGVDADHAPIPSLLATAGVHHHLVREGTRTRCGLIVESGEAREAHHMALLLGYGAGAVNPYLAFETIEDLICEGEVTDIDPPQGIQHHILALTKGVLKVMSKMGISTLQSYRGAQIFEAIGLDKPFVDRYFTWTASRIGGIGIETVSAEVERRHARAFPTRGSDDGELDSGGEYQWRRDGEYHLFNPETVYKLQHASQSGQYEIYREYAELVNDQSQQRATLRGLFELKSADTPIPLDEVEPIEAILPRFSTGAMSYGSISAEAHETLAIAMNRLGAKSNTGEGGEDPDRFTPDANGDHRRSAIKQVASGRFGVTSEYLVNADDLQIKMAQGAKPGEGGQLPGYKVYPWIAQVRYSTPGVPLISPPPHHDIYSIEDLAQLIHDLKNSNKDARIHVKLVAEVGVGTVAAGVAKAHSDVVLISGHDGGTGASPLTSLKHAGA
;
A
#
# COMPACT_ATOMS: atom_id res chain seq x y z
N MET A 1 39.07 -17.76 3.62
CA MET A 1 38.86 -16.71 4.63
C MET A 1 37.79 -17.18 5.59
N SER A 2 38.13 -17.27 6.88
CA SER A 2 37.25 -17.79 7.93
C SER A 2 35.99 -16.95 8.06
N ARG A 3 34.82 -17.59 7.90
CA ARG A 3 33.53 -17.00 8.31
C ARG A 3 33.59 -16.80 9.82
N SER A 4 33.80 -15.55 10.24
CA SER A 4 33.59 -15.16 11.63
C SER A 4 32.13 -15.44 11.98
N ASN A 5 31.90 -16.27 13.00
CA ASN A 5 30.61 -16.38 13.67
C ASN A 5 30.19 -14.99 14.14
N GLN A 6 29.41 -14.28 13.33
CA GLN A 6 28.59 -13.19 13.81
C GLN A 6 27.59 -13.80 14.80
N THR A 7 27.66 -13.36 16.04
CA THR A 7 26.61 -13.51 17.04
C THR A 7 25.27 -13.17 16.39
N ARG A 8 24.45 -14.19 16.10
CA ARG A 8 23.11 -14.01 15.53
C ARG A 8 22.28 -13.23 16.55
N SER A 9 21.95 -11.99 16.18
CA SER A 9 21.05 -11.10 16.92
C SER A 9 19.74 -11.82 17.26
N VAL A 10 19.20 -11.52 18.43
CA VAL A 10 17.92 -12.04 18.95
C VAL A 10 16.72 -11.23 18.42
N ALA A 11 16.97 -10.02 17.91
CA ALA A 11 16.00 -9.21 17.20
C ALA A 11 15.98 -9.56 15.71
N PRO A 12 14.84 -9.38 14.99
CA PRO A 12 14.82 -9.45 13.53
C PRO A 12 15.94 -8.56 12.96
N PRO A 13 16.62 -9.00 11.89
CA PRO A 13 17.70 -8.21 11.33
C PRO A 13 17.17 -6.84 10.91
N GLY A 14 17.87 -5.77 11.28
CA GLY A 14 17.67 -4.48 10.64
C GLY A 14 17.99 -4.53 9.15
N PRO A 15 17.83 -3.42 8.41
CA PRO A 15 18.12 -3.38 6.98
C PRO A 15 19.49 -3.98 6.65
N TYR A 16 19.53 -4.96 5.75
CA TYR A 16 20.76 -5.66 5.33
C TYR A 16 20.74 -5.92 3.82
N GLY A 17 21.67 -5.33 3.08
CA GLY A 17 21.67 -5.39 1.62
C GLY A 17 20.42 -4.71 1.05
N LEU A 18 19.64 -5.42 0.24
CA LEU A 18 18.37 -4.94 -0.32
C LEU A 18 17.14 -5.32 0.51
N TYR A 19 17.33 -6.06 1.62
CA TYR A 19 16.25 -6.42 2.53
C TYR A 19 16.00 -5.30 3.54
N ASP A 20 14.73 -4.91 3.70
CA ASP A 20 14.25 -3.96 4.70
C ASP A 20 12.99 -4.56 5.38
N PRO A 21 12.96 -4.67 6.73
CA PRO A 21 11.79 -5.18 7.46
C PRO A 21 10.53 -4.32 7.29
N GLY A 22 10.65 -3.07 6.85
CA GLY A 22 9.50 -2.21 6.54
C GLY A 22 8.64 -2.68 5.36
N HIS A 23 9.10 -3.68 4.60
CA HIS A 23 8.35 -4.32 3.51
C HIS A 23 7.82 -5.71 3.87
N GLU A 24 7.71 -6.02 5.17
CA GLU A 24 7.06 -7.25 5.62
C GLU A 24 5.55 -7.05 5.74
N HIS A 25 4.82 -8.04 5.22
CA HIS A 25 3.36 -8.10 5.19
C HIS A 25 2.86 -9.41 5.76
N ASP A 26 1.66 -9.40 6.34
CA ASP A 26 1.04 -10.54 7.00
C ASP A 26 -0.44 -10.68 6.61
N ALA A 27 -0.96 -11.90 6.53
CA ALA A 27 -2.38 -12.19 6.35
C ALA A 27 -2.73 -13.53 7.03
N CYS A 28 -3.99 -13.77 7.39
CA CYS A 28 -4.25 -14.57 8.60
C CYS A 28 -5.63 -15.25 8.69
N GLY A 29 -5.77 -16.17 9.66
CA GLY A 29 -7.05 -16.65 10.18
C GLY A 29 -7.45 -15.90 11.44
N VAL A 30 -8.67 -15.35 11.48
CA VAL A 30 -9.25 -14.69 12.66
C VAL A 30 -10.59 -15.32 13.05
N GLY A 31 -10.85 -15.41 14.35
CA GLY A 31 -12.16 -15.79 14.85
C GLY A 31 -12.38 -15.43 16.32
N PHE A 32 -13.63 -15.30 16.72
CA PHE A 32 -14.00 -15.12 18.12
C PHE A 32 -15.20 -15.96 18.49
N VAL A 33 -15.29 -16.28 19.78
CA VAL A 33 -16.42 -16.94 20.42
C VAL A 33 -16.89 -16.06 21.56
N VAL A 34 -18.20 -15.82 21.65
CA VAL A 34 -18.79 -15.01 22.74
C VAL A 34 -20.14 -15.57 23.16
N ASN A 35 -20.40 -15.56 24.46
CA ASN A 35 -21.74 -15.77 25.00
C ASN A 35 -22.47 -14.41 25.07
N ILE A 36 -23.59 -14.28 24.36
CA ILE A 36 -24.34 -13.02 24.26
C ILE A 36 -24.72 -12.47 25.63
N LYS A 37 -25.00 -13.33 26.62
CA LYS A 37 -25.43 -12.96 27.98
C LYS A 37 -24.27 -12.69 28.94
N GLY A 38 -23.03 -12.71 28.46
CA GLY A 38 -21.85 -12.47 29.31
C GLY A 38 -21.55 -13.60 30.30
N ILE A 39 -22.09 -14.80 30.07
CA ILE A 39 -21.86 -15.94 30.95
C ILE A 39 -20.45 -16.49 30.71
N LYS A 40 -19.58 -16.36 31.72
CA LYS A 40 -18.22 -16.89 31.68
C LYS A 40 -18.23 -18.41 31.79
N SER A 41 -17.44 -19.10 30.97
CA SER A 41 -17.28 -20.54 31.08
C SER A 41 -15.92 -21.01 30.57
N ARG A 42 -15.44 -22.14 31.11
CA ARG A 42 -14.24 -22.83 30.61
C ARG A 42 -14.45 -23.37 29.18
N ARG A 43 -15.64 -23.92 28.91
CA ARG A 43 -16.02 -24.46 27.59
C ARG A 43 -15.85 -23.43 26.48
N LEU A 44 -16.19 -22.16 26.72
CA LEU A 44 -16.01 -21.10 25.73
C LEU A 44 -14.54 -20.90 25.35
N VAL A 45 -13.63 -20.98 26.33
CA VAL A 45 -12.18 -20.89 26.10
C VAL A 45 -11.68 -22.08 25.27
N GLU A 46 -12.17 -23.30 25.57
CA GLU A 46 -11.85 -24.51 24.79
C GLU A 46 -12.32 -24.37 23.33
N GLN A 47 -13.56 -23.91 23.13
CA GLN A 47 -14.12 -23.66 21.80
C GLN A 47 -13.33 -22.60 21.03
N ALA A 48 -12.89 -21.53 21.68
CA ALA A 48 -12.07 -20.51 21.01
C ALA A 48 -10.71 -21.07 20.57
N LEU A 49 -10.05 -21.87 21.42
CA LEU A 49 -8.80 -22.54 21.05
C LEU A 49 -9.01 -23.53 19.89
N GLU A 50 -10.11 -24.29 19.89
CA GLU A 50 -10.49 -25.19 18.80
C GLU A 50 -10.71 -24.43 17.47
N VAL A 51 -11.34 -23.25 17.51
CA VAL A 51 -11.44 -22.36 16.33
C VAL A 51 -10.06 -22.01 15.80
N GLY A 52 -9.11 -21.69 16.68
CA GLY A 52 -7.73 -21.40 16.28
C GLY A 52 -7.07 -22.58 15.58
N VAL A 53 -7.21 -23.80 16.13
CA VAL A 53 -6.68 -25.04 15.55
C VAL A 53 -7.30 -25.33 14.18
N ASN A 54 -8.61 -25.15 14.02
CA ASN A 54 -9.30 -25.40 12.76
C ASN A 54 -9.03 -24.34 11.67
N LEU A 55 -8.29 -23.28 11.98
CA LEU A 55 -7.81 -22.27 11.03
C LEU A 55 -6.33 -22.46 10.66
N LEU A 56 -5.68 -23.52 11.15
CA LEU A 56 -4.24 -23.77 10.98
C LEU A 56 -3.83 -23.91 9.50
N HIS A 57 -4.71 -24.42 8.62
CA HIS A 57 -4.45 -24.52 7.18
C HIS A 57 -4.33 -23.17 6.47
N ARG A 58 -4.77 -22.07 7.10
CA ARG A 58 -4.61 -20.69 6.61
C ARG A 58 -3.33 -20.03 7.13
N GLY A 59 -2.67 -20.62 8.12
CA GLY A 59 -1.39 -20.16 8.63
C GLY A 59 -0.22 -20.78 7.85
N ALA A 60 0.96 -20.19 8.00
CA ALA A 60 2.19 -20.79 7.50
C ALA A 60 3.11 -21.23 8.64
N CYS A 61 3.92 -22.24 8.34
CA CYS A 61 5.09 -22.58 9.12
C CYS A 61 6.29 -21.79 8.58
N GLY A 62 7.23 -21.48 9.48
CA GLY A 62 8.52 -20.87 9.16
C GLY A 62 9.45 -21.86 8.46
N CYS A 63 10.75 -21.73 8.70
CA CYS A 63 11.75 -22.62 8.10
C CYS A 63 11.71 -24.08 8.63
N GLU A 64 10.99 -24.31 9.73
CA GLU A 64 10.80 -25.61 10.38
C GLU A 64 9.30 -25.87 10.54
N GLU A 65 8.86 -27.13 10.36
CA GLU A 65 7.44 -27.51 10.45
C GLU A 65 6.79 -27.18 11.80
N ASN A 66 7.59 -27.08 12.88
CA ASN A 66 7.12 -26.77 14.23
C ASN A 66 7.38 -25.33 14.68
N THR A 67 7.70 -24.42 13.74
CA THR A 67 7.82 -22.98 13.98
C THR A 67 6.68 -22.27 13.26
N GLY A 68 5.72 -21.69 13.99
CA GLY A 68 4.64 -20.88 13.39
C GLY A 68 5.00 -19.40 13.31
N ASP A 69 4.38 -18.65 12.40
CA ASP A 69 4.61 -17.20 12.27
C ASP A 69 3.98 -16.37 13.41
N GLY A 70 3.03 -16.96 14.16
CA GLY A 70 2.42 -16.36 15.33
C GLY A 70 0.99 -16.81 15.58
N ALA A 71 0.66 -17.10 16.83
CA ALA A 71 -0.70 -17.41 17.25
C ALA A 71 -0.97 -16.91 18.67
N GLY A 72 -2.24 -16.70 19.00
CA GLY A 72 -2.62 -16.24 20.32
C GLY A 72 -4.12 -16.12 20.53
N ILE A 73 -4.46 -15.75 21.77
CA ILE A 73 -5.81 -15.59 22.26
C ILE A 73 -5.91 -14.36 23.18
N LEU A 74 -6.94 -13.55 22.98
CA LEU A 74 -7.36 -12.45 23.86
C LEU A 74 -8.62 -12.86 24.60
N LEU A 75 -8.62 -12.66 25.91
CA LEU A 75 -9.69 -13.08 26.82
C LEU A 75 -10.03 -11.95 27.78
N GLN A 76 -11.23 -12.01 28.38
CA GLN A 76 -11.46 -11.27 29.63
C GLN A 76 -10.54 -11.79 30.73
N ILE A 77 -10.22 -10.93 31.70
CA ILE A 77 -9.41 -11.32 32.86
C ILE A 77 -10.11 -12.47 33.64
N PRO A 78 -9.44 -13.62 33.80
CA PRO A 78 -9.97 -14.78 34.52
C PRO A 78 -9.77 -14.62 36.04
N ASP A 79 -10.59 -13.76 36.67
CA ASP A 79 -10.42 -13.35 38.08
C ASP A 79 -10.28 -14.52 39.06
N ARG A 80 -11.13 -15.55 38.95
CA ARG A 80 -11.11 -16.71 39.87
C ARG A 80 -9.76 -17.41 39.88
N PHE A 81 -9.26 -17.73 38.70
CA PHE A 81 -7.93 -18.32 38.50
C PHE A 81 -6.83 -17.41 39.06
N LEU A 82 -6.80 -16.14 38.64
CA LEU A 82 -5.73 -15.22 39.05
C LEU A 82 -5.71 -14.98 40.55
N ARG A 83 -6.88 -14.81 41.19
CA ARG A 83 -6.99 -14.62 42.64
C ARG A 83 -6.38 -15.80 43.40
N ARG A 84 -6.67 -17.03 42.98
CA ARG A 84 -6.06 -18.24 43.56
C ARG A 84 -4.54 -18.23 43.41
N GLU A 85 -4.04 -17.94 42.21
CA GLU A 85 -2.61 -17.93 41.90
C GLU A 85 -1.86 -16.82 42.66
N THR A 86 -2.42 -15.61 42.79
CA THR A 86 -1.78 -14.49 43.47
C THR A 86 -1.80 -14.65 44.99
N SER A 87 -2.87 -15.20 45.56
CA SER A 87 -2.91 -15.51 47.00
C SER A 87 -1.80 -16.51 47.36
N ALA A 88 -1.50 -17.48 46.49
CA ALA A 88 -0.38 -18.40 46.66
C ALA A 88 1.00 -17.71 46.59
N LEU A 89 1.11 -16.58 45.89
CA LEU A 89 2.30 -15.73 45.81
C LEU A 89 2.41 -14.70 46.94
N GLY A 90 1.41 -14.61 47.81
CA GLY A 90 1.42 -13.78 49.02
C GLY A 90 0.85 -12.37 48.86
N PHE A 91 0.05 -12.11 47.82
CA PHE A 91 -0.69 -10.85 47.68
C PHE A 91 -2.14 -11.08 47.20
N GLU A 92 -3.05 -10.24 47.70
CA GLU A 92 -4.48 -10.33 47.41
C GLU A 92 -4.88 -9.35 46.31
N LEU A 93 -5.79 -9.77 45.43
CA LEU A 93 -6.34 -8.92 44.38
C LEU A 93 -7.56 -8.13 44.89
N PRO A 94 -7.68 -6.84 44.55
CA PRO A 94 -8.93 -6.10 44.67
C PRO A 94 -10.09 -6.75 43.91
N GLU A 95 -11.28 -6.16 44.02
CA GLU A 95 -12.44 -6.55 43.22
C GLU A 95 -12.15 -6.40 41.71
N PRO A 96 -12.77 -7.22 40.84
CA PRO A 96 -12.64 -7.10 39.40
C PRO A 96 -12.89 -5.66 38.91
N GLY A 97 -12.03 -5.16 38.02
CA GLY A 97 -12.07 -3.78 37.53
C GLY A 97 -11.33 -2.75 38.42
N ALA A 98 -10.98 -3.09 39.66
CA ALA A 98 -10.13 -2.27 40.53
C ALA A 98 -8.64 -2.65 40.48
N TYR A 99 -8.28 -3.68 39.69
CA TYR A 99 -6.91 -4.05 39.38
C TYR A 99 -6.72 -4.29 37.87
N GLY A 100 -5.51 -4.01 37.39
CA GLY A 100 -5.07 -4.27 36.02
C GLY A 100 -4.00 -5.36 35.97
N VAL A 101 -4.00 -6.13 34.90
CA VAL A 101 -3.03 -7.19 34.62
C VAL A 101 -2.22 -6.80 33.38
N GLY A 102 -0.90 -6.76 33.53
CA GLY A 102 0.04 -6.56 32.44
C GLY A 102 0.69 -7.86 32.02
N MET A 103 0.46 -8.33 30.79
CA MET A 103 1.21 -9.44 30.20
C MET A 103 2.46 -8.87 29.51
N LEU A 104 3.65 -9.15 30.05
CA LEU A 104 4.90 -8.56 29.59
C LEU A 104 5.87 -9.63 29.08
N PHE A 105 6.42 -9.36 27.90
CA PHE A 105 7.63 -9.99 27.39
C PHE A 105 8.82 -9.19 27.90
N LEU A 106 9.76 -9.87 28.55
CA LEU A 106 10.91 -9.28 29.22
C LEU A 106 12.21 -9.93 28.72
N PRO A 107 13.35 -9.21 28.81
CA PRO A 107 14.67 -9.79 28.62
C PRO A 107 14.88 -11.09 29.41
N ARG A 108 15.68 -12.00 28.84
CA ARG A 108 16.06 -13.25 29.49
C ARG A 108 17.09 -12.99 30.59
N LYS A 109 17.96 -12.01 30.35
CA LYS A 109 18.93 -11.51 31.32
C LYS A 109 18.22 -10.93 32.55
N SER A 110 18.55 -11.45 33.72
CA SER A 110 17.87 -11.09 34.97
C SER A 110 18.09 -9.65 35.39
N ASP A 111 19.26 -9.08 35.15
CA ASP A 111 19.61 -7.70 35.47
C ASP A 111 18.83 -6.71 34.57
N GLU A 112 18.78 -6.96 33.26
CA GLU A 112 17.98 -6.15 32.33
C GLU A 112 16.48 -6.26 32.64
N ARG A 113 16.01 -7.47 32.96
CA ARG A 113 14.62 -7.70 33.38
C ARG A 113 14.25 -6.90 34.62
N LEU A 114 15.05 -6.99 35.69
CA LEU A 114 14.82 -6.24 36.94
C LEU A 114 14.84 -4.73 36.72
N ALA A 115 15.67 -4.22 35.80
CA ALA A 115 15.69 -2.79 35.46
C ALA A 115 14.36 -2.33 34.84
N ILE A 116 13.74 -3.14 33.98
CA ILE A 116 12.42 -2.85 33.41
C ILE A 116 11.33 -2.93 34.48
N GLU A 117 11.39 -3.92 35.37
CA GLU A 117 10.43 -4.09 36.47
C GLU A 117 10.46 -2.92 37.46
N ASP A 118 11.65 -2.45 37.85
CA ASP A 118 11.82 -1.26 38.68
C ASP A 118 11.30 -0.01 37.98
N ARG A 119 11.60 0.14 36.68
CA ARG A 119 11.13 1.29 35.90
C ARG A 119 9.61 1.32 35.81
N LEU A 120 8.97 0.19 35.54
CA LEU A 120 7.52 0.08 35.50
C LEU A 120 6.91 0.43 36.85
N THR A 121 7.46 -0.13 37.93
CA THR A 121 6.98 0.14 39.30
C THR A 121 7.05 1.62 39.64
N ARG A 122 8.14 2.29 39.26
CA ARG A 122 8.29 3.74 39.43
C ARG A 122 7.27 4.54 38.61
N ILE A 123 7.09 4.19 37.34
CA ILE A 123 6.11 4.85 36.47
C ILE A 123 4.70 4.68 37.04
N ALA A 124 4.33 3.49 37.51
CA ALA A 124 3.03 3.25 38.11
C ALA A 124 2.79 4.15 39.33
N LEU A 125 3.77 4.27 40.23
CA LEU A 125 3.72 5.16 41.40
C LEU A 125 3.62 6.64 41.00
N GLU A 126 4.41 7.08 40.02
CA GLU A 126 4.36 8.46 39.50
C GLU A 126 3.01 8.80 38.88
N GLU A 127 2.31 7.82 38.30
CA GLU A 127 0.95 7.98 37.75
C GLU A 127 -0.17 7.80 38.80
N GLY A 128 0.19 7.63 40.08
CA GLY A 128 -0.76 7.52 41.19
C GLY A 128 -1.39 6.12 41.34
N LEU A 129 -0.76 5.09 40.78
CA LEU A 129 -1.16 3.69 40.92
C LEU A 129 -0.21 2.97 41.89
N PHE A 130 -0.58 1.77 42.34
CA PHE A 130 0.31 0.93 43.16
C PHE A 130 0.47 -0.45 42.54
N VAL A 131 1.68 -1.00 42.63
CA VAL A 131 1.96 -2.37 42.19
C VAL A 131 1.59 -3.33 43.30
N LEU A 132 0.71 -4.28 42.99
CA LEU A 132 0.27 -5.35 43.90
C LEU A 132 1.29 -6.47 43.98
N GLY A 133 1.84 -6.88 42.84
CA GLY A 133 2.80 -7.98 42.76
C GLY A 133 3.12 -8.40 41.34
N TRP A 134 4.05 -9.35 41.24
CA TRP A 134 4.50 -9.97 39.99
C TRP A 134 4.24 -11.47 40.04
N ARG A 135 3.89 -12.06 38.89
CA ARG A 135 3.72 -13.50 38.69
C ARG A 135 4.54 -13.94 37.50
N ASP A 136 5.36 -14.99 37.68
CA ASP A 136 5.96 -15.70 36.56
C ASP A 136 4.88 -16.55 35.86
N VAL A 137 4.75 -16.40 34.54
CA VAL A 137 3.77 -17.18 33.78
C VAL A 137 4.38 -18.56 33.50
N PRO A 138 3.72 -19.67 33.89
CA PRO A 138 4.18 -21.00 33.53
C PRO A 138 4.24 -21.15 32.01
N THR A 139 5.32 -21.72 31.50
CA THR A 139 5.53 -21.95 30.06
C THR A 139 6.09 -23.35 29.81
N ASP A 140 5.70 -23.97 28.68
CA ASP A 140 6.28 -25.23 28.18
C ASP A 140 6.66 -25.07 26.71
N ASP A 141 7.95 -24.78 26.49
CA ASP A 141 8.52 -24.52 25.18
C ASP A 141 9.00 -25.80 24.46
N SER A 142 8.73 -26.98 25.00
CA SER A 142 9.31 -28.25 24.53
C SER A 142 8.97 -28.58 23.07
N ALA A 143 7.79 -28.19 22.60
CA ALA A 143 7.31 -28.40 21.23
C ALA A 143 7.84 -27.38 20.21
N LEU A 144 8.44 -26.27 20.66
CA LEU A 144 8.84 -25.18 19.79
C LEU A 144 10.06 -25.53 18.92
N GLY A 145 10.04 -25.05 17.68
CA GLY A 145 11.21 -25.07 16.81
C GLY A 145 12.35 -24.20 17.35
N ALA A 146 13.56 -24.44 16.83
CA ALA A 146 14.77 -23.78 17.32
C ALA A 146 14.72 -22.27 17.08
N THR A 147 14.10 -21.84 15.98
CA THR A 147 13.97 -20.42 15.62
C THR A 147 13.03 -19.68 16.58
N ALA A 148 11.86 -20.26 16.90
CA ALA A 148 10.92 -19.69 17.86
C ALA A 148 11.53 -19.58 19.27
N ARG A 149 12.19 -20.65 19.74
CA ARG A 149 12.88 -20.68 21.04
C ARG A 149 14.03 -19.67 21.13
N GLN A 150 14.73 -19.40 20.02
CA GLN A 150 15.80 -18.40 20.01
C GLN A 150 15.28 -16.98 20.31
N GLY A 151 14.08 -16.64 19.83
CA GLY A 151 13.42 -15.35 20.04
C GLY A 151 12.55 -15.28 21.29
N GLU A 152 12.45 -16.37 22.07
CA GLU A 152 11.55 -16.47 23.21
C GLU A 152 11.92 -15.50 24.36
N PRO A 153 10.99 -14.63 24.80
CA PRO A 153 11.20 -13.74 25.94
C PRO A 153 10.90 -14.44 27.28
N THR A 154 11.33 -13.86 28.40
CA THR A 154 10.75 -14.23 29.70
C THR A 154 9.35 -13.61 29.81
N ILE A 155 8.33 -14.42 30.07
CA ILE A 155 6.94 -13.97 30.15
C ILE A 155 6.53 -13.81 31.62
N ARG A 156 6.14 -12.60 32.02
CA ARG A 156 5.67 -12.30 33.38
C ARG A 156 4.40 -11.46 33.37
N GLN A 157 3.61 -11.62 34.42
CA GLN A 157 2.45 -10.79 34.71
C GLN A 157 2.77 -9.79 35.82
N ILE A 158 2.35 -8.55 35.64
CA ILE A 158 2.29 -7.55 36.72
C ILE A 158 0.84 -7.23 37.07
N PHE A 159 0.59 -7.06 38.36
CA PHE A 159 -0.72 -6.65 38.89
C PHE A 159 -0.61 -5.22 39.44
N ILE A 160 -1.47 -4.33 38.98
CA ILE A 160 -1.50 -2.91 39.38
C ILE A 160 -2.87 -2.60 39.96
N GLY A 161 -2.93 -2.05 41.16
CA GLY A 161 -4.16 -1.60 41.79
C GLY A 161 -4.47 -0.14 41.50
N ARG A 162 -5.77 0.19 41.50
CA ARG A 162 -6.27 1.56 41.37
C ARG A 162 -5.97 2.37 42.64
N GLY A 163 -5.38 3.57 42.52
CA GLY A 163 -5.03 4.42 43.66
C GLY A 163 -6.20 4.91 44.53
N GLU A 164 -5.91 5.35 45.77
CA GLU A 164 -6.88 5.66 46.85
C GLU A 164 -7.88 6.81 46.57
N THR A 165 -7.73 7.56 45.49
CA THR A 165 -8.58 8.73 45.17
C THR A 165 -9.74 8.44 44.21
N ALA A 166 -10.03 7.16 43.93
CA ALA A 166 -11.07 6.74 42.98
C ALA A 166 -12.21 5.97 43.68
N SER A 167 -13.45 6.35 43.39
CA SER A 167 -14.67 5.66 43.85
C SER A 167 -15.01 4.46 42.95
N ASP A 168 -16.04 3.67 43.27
CA ASP A 168 -16.45 2.50 42.46
C ASP A 168 -17.37 2.85 41.28
N ALA A 169 -17.37 4.10 40.80
CA ALA A 169 -18.19 4.52 39.67
C ALA A 169 -17.60 4.04 38.32
N PRO A 170 -18.43 3.78 37.27
CA PRO A 170 -17.94 3.43 35.92
C PRO A 170 -16.96 4.46 35.32
N THR A 171 -17.12 5.74 35.68
CA THR A 171 -16.21 6.82 35.32
C THR A 171 -14.79 6.61 35.87
N ASP A 172 -14.66 5.94 37.00
CA ASP A 172 -13.37 5.66 37.64
C ASP A 172 -12.67 4.43 37.04
N GLN A 173 -13.40 3.47 36.48
CA GLN A 173 -12.80 2.35 35.72
C GLN A 173 -12.20 2.84 34.39
N ALA A 174 -12.94 3.65 33.62
CA ALA A 174 -12.40 4.23 32.39
C ALA A 174 -11.17 5.13 32.67
N ARG A 175 -11.17 5.85 33.79
CA ARG A 175 -10.00 6.62 34.26
C ARG A 175 -8.82 5.72 34.60
N PHE A 176 -9.08 4.57 35.23
CA PHE A 176 -8.05 3.61 35.56
C PHE A 176 -7.42 2.98 34.31
N GLU A 177 -8.21 2.58 33.32
CA GLU A 177 -7.72 2.12 32.01
C GLU A 177 -6.83 3.16 31.33
N ARG A 178 -7.23 4.44 31.32
CA ARG A 178 -6.41 5.54 30.77
C ARG A 178 -5.06 5.66 31.48
N LYS A 179 -5.01 5.48 32.80
CA LYS A 179 -3.74 5.50 33.55
C LYS A 179 -2.87 4.29 33.25
N LEU A 180 -3.45 3.09 33.13
CA LEU A 180 -2.73 1.89 32.67
C LEU A 180 -2.16 2.10 31.26
N TYR A 181 -2.92 2.72 30.36
CA TYR A 181 -2.47 3.09 29.01
C TYR A 181 -1.25 4.03 29.05
N VAL A 182 -1.30 5.10 29.86
CA VAL A 182 -0.16 6.02 30.06
C VAL A 182 1.06 5.26 30.59
N VAL A 183 0.90 4.41 31.61
CA VAL A 183 2.00 3.59 32.16
C VAL A 183 2.64 2.73 31.07
N ARG A 184 1.82 2.05 30.25
CA ARG A 184 2.31 1.19 29.16
C ARG A 184 3.09 2.00 28.11
N LYS A 185 2.56 3.14 27.67
CA LYS A 185 3.20 3.98 26.63
C LYS A 185 4.50 4.58 27.12
N ARG A 186 4.53 5.07 28.37
CA ARG A 186 5.74 5.58 29.03
C ARG A 186 6.80 4.50 29.16
N LEU A 187 6.44 3.32 29.67
CA LEU A 187 7.38 2.21 29.82
C LEU A 187 8.00 1.82 28.47
N ALA A 188 7.18 1.69 27.43
CA ALA A 188 7.67 1.31 26.11
C ALA A 188 8.59 2.35 25.47
N ARG A 189 8.52 3.63 25.89
CA ARG A 189 9.47 4.68 25.48
C ARG A 189 10.75 4.58 26.32
N ASP A 190 10.60 4.43 27.62
CA ASP A 190 11.73 4.43 28.55
C ASP A 190 12.66 3.25 28.29
N VAL A 191 12.13 2.06 28.01
CA VAL A 191 12.94 0.86 27.68
C VAL A 191 13.89 1.09 26.51
N GLN A 192 13.49 1.86 25.49
CA GLN A 192 14.36 2.19 24.35
C GLN A 192 15.56 3.06 24.73
N THR A 193 15.48 3.78 25.84
CA THR A 193 16.54 4.69 26.31
C THR A 193 17.42 4.09 27.41
N LEU A 194 17.05 2.92 27.96
CA LEU A 194 17.81 2.24 29.02
C LEU A 194 19.11 1.59 28.54
N GLY A 195 19.37 1.52 27.24
CA GLY A 195 20.61 0.96 26.68
C GLY A 195 20.78 -0.55 26.94
N LEU A 196 19.68 -1.28 27.09
CA LEU A 196 19.67 -2.72 27.36
C LEU A 196 20.05 -3.52 26.11
N SER A 197 20.84 -4.59 26.26
CA SER A 197 21.29 -5.38 25.12
C SER A 197 20.18 -6.27 24.53
N GLU A 198 19.21 -6.67 25.34
CA GLU A 198 18.02 -7.42 24.93
C GLU A 198 16.75 -6.53 24.92
N ALA A 199 16.89 -5.21 24.76
CA ALA A 199 15.75 -4.28 24.72
C ALA A 199 14.69 -4.68 23.67
N GLY A 200 15.09 -5.29 22.56
CA GLY A 200 14.20 -5.76 21.49
C GLY A 200 13.26 -6.91 21.89
N LEU A 201 13.54 -7.62 23.00
CA LEU A 201 12.63 -8.64 23.54
C LEU A 201 11.49 -8.04 24.36
N PHE A 202 11.63 -6.78 24.81
CA PHE A 202 10.61 -6.16 25.63
C PHE A 202 9.36 -5.82 24.81
N TYR A 203 8.21 -6.27 25.29
CA TYR A 203 6.91 -5.90 24.72
C TYR A 203 5.79 -6.09 25.73
N ALA A 204 4.90 -5.11 25.85
CA ALA A 204 3.67 -5.24 26.62
C ALA A 204 2.55 -5.77 25.70
N ALA A 205 2.22 -7.06 25.84
CA ALA A 205 1.15 -7.70 25.07
C ALA A 205 -0.22 -7.12 25.44
N SER A 206 -0.49 -6.99 26.73
CA SER A 206 -1.64 -6.27 27.28
C SER A 206 -1.27 -5.58 28.59
N LEU A 207 -1.99 -4.53 28.94
CA LEU A 207 -2.01 -3.94 30.29
C LEU A 207 -3.37 -3.28 30.48
N SER A 208 -4.31 -4.01 31.08
CA SER A 208 -5.72 -3.60 31.20
C SER A 208 -6.35 -4.21 32.46
N SER A 209 -7.46 -3.62 32.93
CA SER A 209 -8.35 -4.17 33.97
C SER A 209 -9.49 -5.04 33.40
N GLN A 210 -9.57 -5.17 32.07
CA GLN A 210 -10.64 -5.90 31.39
C GLN A 210 -10.13 -7.11 30.60
N THR A 211 -9.02 -6.96 29.87
CA THR A 211 -8.53 -7.98 28.93
C THR A 211 -7.10 -8.42 29.22
N VAL A 212 -6.79 -9.66 28.83
CA VAL A 212 -5.44 -10.23 28.87
C VAL A 212 -5.16 -11.01 27.58
N VAL A 213 -3.93 -10.93 27.09
CA VAL A 213 -3.52 -11.57 25.82
C VAL A 213 -2.43 -12.62 26.09
N TYR A 214 -2.66 -13.84 25.63
CA TYR A 214 -1.66 -14.93 25.58
C TYR A 214 -1.30 -15.17 24.13
N LYS A 215 -0.04 -14.90 23.76
CA LYS A 215 0.41 -15.03 22.37
C LYS A 215 1.89 -15.31 22.28
N GLY A 216 2.33 -15.78 21.11
CA GLY A 216 3.74 -15.99 20.82
C GLY A 216 3.98 -16.41 19.39
N MET A 217 5.24 -16.68 19.07
CA MET A 217 5.64 -17.27 17.79
C MET A 217 5.32 -18.77 17.79
N LEU A 218 4.03 -19.07 17.63
CA LEU A 218 3.43 -20.38 17.84
C LEU A 218 2.58 -20.77 16.63
N ILE A 219 2.43 -22.07 16.42
CA ILE A 219 1.32 -22.61 15.63
C ILE A 219 0.09 -22.68 16.55
N ALA A 220 -1.12 -22.60 15.98
CA ALA A 220 -2.35 -22.49 16.76
C ALA A 220 -2.55 -23.62 17.78
N ASP A 221 -2.13 -24.85 17.47
CA ASP A 221 -2.19 -26.02 18.36
C ASP A 221 -1.15 -26.00 19.49
N GLN A 222 -0.07 -25.23 19.33
CA GLN A 222 0.97 -25.06 20.34
C GLN A 222 0.56 -24.08 21.45
N VAL A 223 -0.45 -23.23 21.25
CA VAL A 223 -0.86 -22.18 22.22
C VAL A 223 -1.22 -22.78 23.58
N THR A 224 -2.00 -23.86 23.59
CA THR A 224 -2.42 -24.54 24.83
C THR A 224 -1.27 -25.23 25.54
N GLY A 225 -0.32 -25.81 24.79
CA GLY A 225 0.88 -26.42 25.36
C GLY A 225 1.81 -25.35 25.95
N MET A 226 2.08 -24.29 25.20
CA MET A 226 2.97 -23.19 25.60
C MET A 226 2.50 -22.49 26.87
N PHE A 227 1.18 -22.35 27.08
CA PHE A 227 0.61 -21.67 28.24
C PHE A 227 -0.31 -22.60 29.04
N PRO A 228 0.24 -23.36 30.02
CA PRO A 228 -0.53 -24.27 30.86
C PRO A 228 -1.70 -23.62 31.60
N ASP A 229 -1.64 -22.32 31.87
CA ASP A 229 -2.74 -21.54 32.45
C ASP A 229 -4.05 -21.74 31.68
N LEU A 230 -3.99 -21.82 30.34
CA LEU A 230 -5.17 -21.98 29.47
C LEU A 230 -5.85 -23.34 29.60
N MET A 231 -5.22 -24.31 30.28
CA MET A 231 -5.79 -25.62 30.58
C MET A 231 -6.50 -25.66 31.93
N ASP A 232 -6.35 -24.65 32.79
CA ASP A 232 -6.90 -24.68 34.14
C ASP A 232 -8.44 -24.67 34.13
N PRO A 233 -9.10 -25.53 34.94
CA PRO A 233 -10.57 -25.58 35.00
C PRO A 233 -11.23 -24.28 35.46
N GLU A 234 -10.55 -23.44 36.24
CA GLU A 234 -11.06 -22.14 36.72
C GLU A 234 -10.76 -20.99 35.73
N PHE A 235 -10.14 -21.28 34.60
CA PHE A 235 -9.87 -20.32 33.54
C PHE A 235 -11.13 -20.09 32.69
N GLU A 236 -12.00 -19.20 33.14
CA GLU A 236 -13.30 -18.92 32.53
C GLU A 236 -13.31 -17.55 31.82
N SER A 237 -13.97 -17.46 30.66
CA SER A 237 -14.21 -16.20 29.96
C SER A 237 -15.58 -16.21 29.28
N ALA A 238 -16.19 -15.03 29.07
CA ALA A 238 -17.44 -14.91 28.32
C ALA A 238 -17.21 -14.54 26.85
N LEU A 239 -16.00 -14.07 26.51
CA LEU A 239 -15.59 -13.79 25.14
C LEU A 239 -14.11 -14.14 24.95
N ALA A 240 -13.78 -14.62 23.76
CA ALA A 240 -12.43 -15.03 23.40
C ALA A 240 -12.18 -14.74 21.93
N LEU A 241 -11.08 -14.06 21.63
CA LEU A 241 -10.65 -13.72 20.27
C LEU A 241 -9.34 -14.46 19.97
N VAL A 242 -9.32 -15.25 18.91
CA VAL A 242 -8.15 -16.04 18.47
C VAL A 242 -7.66 -15.59 17.10
N HIS A 243 -6.39 -15.84 16.86
CA HIS A 243 -5.76 -15.52 15.59
C HIS A 243 -4.57 -16.42 15.28
N SER A 244 -4.38 -16.74 14.00
CA SER A 244 -3.19 -17.41 13.45
C SER A 244 -2.62 -16.62 12.27
N ARG A 245 -1.32 -16.33 12.33
CA ARG A 245 -0.59 -15.45 11.40
C ARG A 245 0.08 -16.22 10.26
N PHE A 246 0.08 -15.65 9.06
CA PHE A 246 0.95 -16.02 7.94
C PHE A 246 1.79 -14.78 7.58
N SER A 247 3.10 -14.86 7.74
CA SER A 247 4.01 -13.77 7.37
C SER A 247 4.75 -14.03 6.06
N THR A 248 5.17 -12.95 5.43
CA THR A 248 6.10 -12.96 4.29
C THR A 248 7.57 -13.10 4.71
N ASN A 249 7.85 -13.42 5.98
CA ASN A 249 9.20 -13.58 6.51
C ASN A 249 9.42 -14.97 7.14
N THR A 250 10.67 -15.21 7.57
CA THR A 250 11.05 -16.42 8.34
C THR A 250 11.78 -16.04 9.64
N PHE A 251 11.72 -14.76 10.04
CA PHE A 251 12.48 -14.24 11.17
C PHE A 251 11.66 -14.34 12.47
N PRO A 252 12.30 -14.68 13.61
CA PRO A 252 11.58 -14.82 14.85
C PRO A 252 11.14 -13.48 15.43
N SER A 253 9.83 -13.33 15.67
CA SER A 253 9.28 -12.14 16.31
C SER A 253 8.01 -12.45 17.12
N TRP A 254 8.18 -12.69 18.41
CA TRP A 254 7.09 -12.89 19.36
C TRP A 254 6.11 -11.70 19.47
N PRO A 255 6.57 -10.43 19.48
CA PRO A 255 5.67 -9.27 19.59
C PRO A 255 4.67 -9.11 18.44
N LEU A 256 5.01 -9.60 17.24
CA LEU A 256 4.19 -9.49 16.03
C LEU A 256 3.06 -10.51 15.96
N ALA A 257 3.04 -11.51 16.85
CA ALA A 257 1.87 -12.38 16.98
C ALA A 257 0.62 -11.56 17.36
N HIS A 258 -0.54 -12.02 16.92
CA HIS A 258 -1.84 -11.47 17.29
C HIS A 258 -2.50 -12.35 18.37
N PRO A 259 -3.57 -11.89 19.03
CA PRO A 259 -4.17 -10.55 18.93
C PRO A 259 -3.29 -9.40 19.44
N TYR A 260 -3.64 -8.18 19.05
CA TYR A 260 -3.18 -6.96 19.70
C TYR A 260 -4.12 -6.62 20.87
N ARG A 261 -4.20 -5.35 21.30
CA ARG A 261 -4.87 -4.99 22.56
C ARG A 261 -6.36 -4.85 22.38
N TYR A 262 -6.78 -4.35 21.22
CA TYR A 262 -8.18 -4.22 20.84
C TYR A 262 -8.54 -5.12 19.67
N ILE A 263 -7.59 -5.44 18.79
CA ILE A 263 -7.91 -6.07 17.51
C ILE A 263 -7.17 -7.37 17.22
N ALA A 264 -7.78 -8.17 16.35
CA ALA A 264 -7.10 -9.11 15.49
C ALA A 264 -7.51 -8.79 14.05
N HIS A 265 -6.52 -8.64 13.18
CA HIS A 265 -6.69 -8.22 11.79
C HIS A 265 -6.24 -9.33 10.86
N ASN A 266 -7.12 -9.70 9.94
CA ASN A 266 -6.79 -10.52 8.78
C ASN A 266 -6.86 -9.62 7.54
N GLY A 267 -5.71 -9.32 6.95
CA GLY A 267 -5.60 -8.45 5.79
C GLY A 267 -4.36 -7.55 5.86
N GLU A 268 -4.35 -6.50 5.06
CA GLU A 268 -3.22 -5.57 4.92
C GLU A 268 -3.72 -4.13 4.75
N ILE A 269 -3.11 -3.16 5.45
CA ILE A 269 -3.40 -1.73 5.25
C ILE A 269 -2.46 -1.14 4.18
N ASN A 270 -2.97 -0.94 2.97
CA ASN A 270 -2.18 -0.49 1.82
C ASN A 270 -1.91 1.03 1.79
N THR A 271 -2.52 1.81 2.68
CA THR A 271 -2.29 3.27 2.83
C THR A 271 -1.43 3.64 4.04
N LEU A 272 -0.79 2.65 4.68
CA LEU A 272 -0.13 2.79 5.99
C LEU A 272 0.80 4.01 6.12
N ARG A 273 1.69 4.25 5.15
CA ARG A 273 2.66 5.37 5.21
C ARG A 273 1.94 6.72 5.25
N GLY A 274 0.89 6.90 4.45
CA GLY A 274 0.06 8.10 4.47
C GLY A 274 -0.61 8.30 5.82
N ASN A 275 -1.22 7.24 6.35
CA ASN A 275 -1.91 7.28 7.64
C ASN A 275 -0.94 7.63 8.80
N ILE A 276 0.28 7.10 8.79
CA ILE A 276 1.33 7.45 9.77
C ILE A 276 1.70 8.93 9.67
N ASN A 277 1.91 9.44 8.44
CA ASN A 277 2.30 10.82 8.20
C ASN A 277 1.21 11.81 8.67
N TRP A 278 -0.06 11.52 8.38
CA TRP A 278 -1.19 12.34 8.82
C TRP A 278 -1.39 12.29 10.33
N MET A 279 -1.29 11.11 10.94
CA MET A 279 -1.38 10.99 12.39
C MET A 279 -0.29 11.81 13.08
N ARG A 280 0.96 11.77 12.58
CA ARG A 280 2.04 12.64 13.11
C ARG A 280 1.75 14.12 13.01
N ALA A 281 1.22 14.57 11.87
CA ALA A 281 0.89 15.98 11.70
C ALA A 281 -0.28 16.41 12.63
N ARG A 282 -1.21 15.51 12.93
CA ARG A 282 -2.35 15.74 13.84
C ARG A 282 -1.97 15.74 15.32
N GLU A 283 -0.93 15.00 15.73
CA GLU A 283 -0.46 14.97 17.13
C GLU A 283 -0.20 16.39 17.69
N ALA A 284 0.27 17.31 16.85
CA ALA A 284 0.53 18.70 17.22
C ALA A 284 -0.73 19.53 17.54
N LEU A 285 -1.90 19.13 17.02
CA LEU A 285 -3.19 19.80 17.24
C LEU A 285 -4.07 19.11 18.30
N CYS A 286 -3.67 17.92 18.76
CA CYS A 286 -4.47 17.14 19.69
C CYS A 286 -4.48 17.77 21.09
N GLU A 287 -5.69 18.09 21.56
CA GLU A 287 -5.99 18.44 22.95
C GLU A 287 -7.09 17.51 23.46
N SER A 288 -6.98 17.05 24.71
CA SER A 288 -7.95 16.13 25.31
C SER A 288 -8.23 16.49 26.76
N ASP A 289 -9.51 16.78 27.05
CA ASP A 289 -9.99 17.06 28.41
C ASP A 289 -9.84 15.84 29.35
N LEU A 290 -9.76 14.62 28.79
CA LEU A 290 -9.64 13.37 29.54
C LEU A 290 -8.21 13.04 29.98
N PHE A 291 -7.21 13.54 29.26
CA PHE A 291 -5.79 13.33 29.58
C PHE A 291 -5.11 14.57 30.13
N GLY A 292 -5.55 15.78 29.76
CA GLY A 292 -4.86 17.02 30.11
C GLY A 292 -3.37 16.94 29.77
N ASP A 293 -2.51 17.24 30.74
CA ASP A 293 -1.06 17.22 30.59
C ASP A 293 -0.47 15.82 30.28
N ASP A 294 -1.22 14.74 30.57
CA ASP A 294 -0.76 13.38 30.29
C ASP A 294 -0.74 13.06 28.78
N LEU A 295 -1.44 13.83 27.95
CA LEU A 295 -1.55 13.56 26.51
C LEU A 295 -0.18 13.51 25.83
N GLN A 296 0.72 14.43 26.19
CA GLN A 296 2.09 14.48 25.65
C GLN A 296 2.93 13.24 26.00
N LYS A 297 2.53 12.48 27.03
CA LYS A 297 3.21 11.22 27.39
C LYS A 297 2.88 10.08 26.42
N LEU A 298 1.84 10.22 25.60
CA LEU A 298 1.35 9.20 24.68
C LEU A 298 2.03 9.25 23.30
N PHE A 299 2.61 10.40 22.94
CA PHE A 299 3.22 10.63 21.63
C PHE A 299 4.63 10.02 21.52
N PRO A 300 5.02 9.53 20.32
CA PRO A 300 4.17 9.36 19.13
C PRO A 300 3.18 8.18 19.28
N VAL A 301 1.96 8.36 18.77
CA VAL A 301 0.91 7.32 18.74
C VAL A 301 1.32 6.24 17.75
N ALA A 302 1.65 6.63 16.51
CA ALA A 302 2.15 5.76 15.45
C ALA A 302 3.69 5.74 15.43
N ARG A 303 4.28 4.65 15.89
CA ARG A 303 5.74 4.47 15.96
C ARG A 303 6.28 3.89 14.66
N GLU A 304 7.46 4.34 14.21
CA GLU A 304 8.12 3.71 13.06
C GLU A 304 8.47 2.25 13.34
N GLY A 305 8.48 1.43 12.29
CA GLY A 305 8.94 0.03 12.33
C GLY A 305 7.97 -0.95 12.99
N GLN A 306 6.73 -0.54 13.28
CA GLN A 306 5.67 -1.46 13.67
C GLN A 306 4.93 -1.98 12.44
N SER A 307 4.32 -3.16 12.53
CA SER A 307 3.41 -3.65 11.49
C SER A 307 2.24 -2.70 11.28
N ASP A 308 1.59 -2.85 10.14
CA ASP A 308 0.37 -2.13 9.78
C ASP A 308 -0.72 -2.26 10.86
N THR A 309 -0.93 -3.49 11.33
CA THR A 309 -1.96 -3.85 12.30
C THR A 309 -1.62 -3.30 13.68
N ALA A 310 -0.36 -3.39 14.12
CA ALA A 310 0.06 -2.79 15.38
C ALA A 310 -0.16 -1.27 15.37
N THR A 311 0.09 -0.64 14.22
CA THR A 311 -0.09 0.80 14.04
C THR A 311 -1.57 1.17 14.06
N PHE A 312 -2.43 0.39 13.39
CA PHE A 312 -3.88 0.54 13.46
C PHE A 312 -4.40 0.39 14.89
N ASP A 313 -3.99 -0.66 15.62
CA ASP A 313 -4.38 -0.91 17.02
C ASP A 313 -4.01 0.27 17.93
N ASN A 314 -2.83 0.86 17.76
CA ASN A 314 -2.40 2.03 18.54
C ASN A 314 -3.29 3.26 18.30
N VAL A 315 -3.67 3.52 17.04
CA VAL A 315 -4.51 4.66 16.70
C VAL A 315 -5.95 4.43 17.17
N LEU A 316 -6.47 3.21 17.00
CA LEU A 316 -7.79 2.83 17.51
C LEU A 316 -7.86 2.99 19.03
N GLU A 317 -6.88 2.43 19.75
CA GLU A 317 -6.79 2.55 21.21
C GLU A 317 -6.67 4.02 21.65
N PHE A 318 -5.90 4.83 20.93
CA PHE A 318 -5.81 6.26 21.21
C PHE A 318 -7.17 6.95 21.10
N LEU A 319 -7.90 6.73 20.01
CA LEU A 319 -9.23 7.30 19.79
C LEU A 319 -10.23 6.88 20.88
N VAL A 320 -10.24 5.60 21.25
CA VAL A 320 -11.10 5.07 22.32
C VAL A 320 -10.74 5.67 23.67
N MET A 321 -9.45 5.70 24.02
CA MET A 321 -8.98 6.25 25.28
C MET A 321 -9.26 7.75 25.41
N THR A 322 -9.34 8.46 24.27
CA THR A 322 -9.71 9.89 24.20
C THR A 322 -11.21 10.16 24.15
N GLY A 323 -12.07 9.14 24.29
CA GLY A 323 -13.49 9.32 24.60
C GLY A 323 -14.49 8.83 23.55
N ARG A 324 -14.04 8.37 22.37
CA ARG A 324 -14.94 7.76 21.38
C ARG A 324 -15.32 6.34 21.81
N SER A 325 -16.55 5.91 21.49
CA SER A 325 -16.91 4.50 21.64
C SER A 325 -16.09 3.65 20.65
N LEU A 326 -15.84 2.38 21.00
CA LEU A 326 -15.13 1.45 20.12
C LEU A 326 -15.76 1.36 18.72
N PRO A 327 -17.08 1.16 18.54
CA PRO A 327 -17.68 1.15 17.20
C PRO A 327 -17.54 2.48 16.46
N HIS A 328 -17.59 3.63 17.15
CA HIS A 328 -17.37 4.93 16.51
C HIS A 328 -15.95 5.06 15.96
N ALA A 329 -14.95 4.72 16.75
CA ALA A 329 -13.55 4.79 16.33
C ALA A 329 -13.28 3.83 15.15
N VAL A 330 -13.84 2.62 15.18
CA VAL A 330 -13.75 1.66 14.05
C VAL A 330 -14.40 2.22 12.78
N LEU A 331 -15.63 2.76 12.85
CA LEU A 331 -16.34 3.30 11.69
C LEU A 331 -15.72 4.60 11.15
N MET A 332 -14.97 5.33 11.97
CA MET A 332 -14.19 6.49 11.53
C MET A 332 -12.92 6.07 10.77
N MET A 333 -12.22 5.03 11.24
CA MET A 333 -11.00 4.53 10.58
C MET A 333 -11.30 3.68 9.33
N ILE A 334 -12.39 2.90 9.36
CA ILE A 334 -12.87 2.06 8.25
C ILE A 334 -14.30 2.48 7.88
N PRO A 335 -14.46 3.63 7.21
CA PRO A 335 -15.78 4.10 6.78
C PRO A 335 -16.27 3.27 5.59
N GLU A 336 -17.58 3.03 5.55
CA GLU A 336 -18.23 2.40 4.40
C GLU A 336 -18.24 3.33 3.18
N PRO A 337 -18.42 2.81 1.95
CA PRO A 337 -18.63 3.64 0.77
C PRO A 337 -19.90 4.49 0.90
N TRP A 338 -19.76 5.80 1.12
CA TRP A 338 -20.89 6.70 1.41
C TRP A 338 -21.26 7.64 0.26
N ARG A 339 -20.30 8.08 -0.55
CA ARG A 339 -20.50 9.19 -1.50
C ARG A 339 -21.40 8.83 -2.69
N LYS A 340 -21.11 7.70 -3.35
CA LYS A 340 -21.85 7.21 -4.53
C LYS A 340 -22.99 6.25 -4.14
N HIS A 341 -23.28 6.12 -2.85
CA HIS A 341 -24.28 5.18 -2.34
C HIS A 341 -25.69 5.77 -2.37
N GLU A 342 -26.37 5.64 -3.51
CA GLU A 342 -27.66 6.29 -3.78
C GLU A 342 -28.77 6.00 -2.76
N SER A 343 -28.78 4.80 -2.14
CA SER A 343 -29.81 4.41 -1.17
C SER A 343 -29.45 4.66 0.29
N MET A 344 -28.35 5.37 0.58
CA MET A 344 -27.94 5.69 1.96
C MET A 344 -28.82 6.82 2.51
N SER A 345 -29.17 6.77 3.81
CA SER A 345 -29.91 7.87 4.43
C SER A 345 -29.07 9.16 4.46
N PRO A 346 -29.71 10.35 4.33
CA PRO A 346 -28.99 11.63 4.37
C PRO A 346 -28.17 11.82 5.65
N ASP A 347 -28.73 11.47 6.82
CA ASP A 347 -28.06 11.63 8.12
C ASP A 347 -26.77 10.79 8.21
N ARG A 348 -26.82 9.56 7.71
CA ARG A 348 -25.67 8.65 7.69
C ARG A 348 -24.60 9.11 6.71
N ARG A 349 -25.02 9.61 5.54
CA ARG A 349 -24.10 10.23 4.58
C ARG A 349 -23.42 11.46 5.18
N ALA A 350 -24.18 12.32 5.86
CA ALA A 350 -23.66 13.51 6.55
C ALA A 350 -22.66 13.13 7.66
N PHE A 351 -22.93 12.08 8.42
CA PHE A 351 -21.98 11.55 9.41
C PHE A 351 -20.63 11.20 8.76
N TYR A 352 -20.62 10.41 7.67
CA TYR A 352 -19.37 10.02 7.03
C TYR A 352 -18.67 11.18 6.33
N GLU A 353 -19.42 12.07 5.67
CA GLU A 353 -18.88 13.25 5.01
C GLU A 353 -18.18 14.19 6.01
N TYR A 354 -18.77 14.39 7.19
CA TYR A 354 -18.14 15.14 8.26
C TYR A 354 -16.85 14.46 8.76
N HIS A 355 -16.89 13.15 9.01
CA HIS A 355 -15.72 12.40 9.48
C HIS A 355 -14.59 12.34 8.44
N ALA A 356 -14.91 12.37 7.14
CA ALA A 356 -13.92 12.50 6.07
C ALA A 356 -13.14 13.83 6.16
N SER A 357 -13.65 14.87 6.83
CA SER A 357 -12.88 16.10 7.10
C SER A 357 -11.88 15.95 8.26
N LEU A 358 -12.01 14.88 9.07
CA LEU A 358 -11.18 14.65 10.26
C LEU A 358 -10.08 13.61 10.05
N MET A 359 -10.39 12.54 9.32
CA MET A 359 -9.50 11.39 9.17
C MET A 359 -9.73 10.71 7.83
N GLU A 360 -8.62 10.40 7.16
CA GLU A 360 -8.60 9.56 5.97
C GLU A 360 -8.91 8.09 6.31
N PRO A 361 -9.54 7.35 5.39
CA PRO A 361 -9.71 5.90 5.54
C PRO A 361 -8.37 5.16 5.63
N TRP A 362 -8.31 4.18 6.53
CA TRP A 362 -7.24 3.19 6.57
C TRP A 362 -7.64 2.06 5.62
N ASP A 363 -7.23 2.18 4.36
CA ASP A 363 -7.69 1.33 3.25
C ASP A 363 -6.83 0.06 3.09
N GLY A 364 -7.37 -0.90 2.36
CA GLY A 364 -6.77 -2.22 2.10
C GLY A 364 -7.68 -3.37 2.54
N PRO A 365 -7.38 -4.62 2.13
CA PRO A 365 -8.15 -5.78 2.55
C PRO A 365 -8.16 -5.88 4.07
N ALA A 366 -9.33 -5.99 4.70
CA ALA A 366 -9.39 -6.11 6.14
C ALA A 366 -10.64 -6.88 6.59
N SER A 367 -10.42 -7.89 7.43
CA SER A 367 -11.41 -8.39 8.38
C SER A 367 -10.86 -8.14 9.78
N ILE A 368 -11.40 -7.12 10.44
CA ILE A 368 -10.98 -6.74 11.79
C ILE A 368 -12.02 -7.22 12.77
N ALA A 369 -11.59 -8.13 13.65
CA ALA A 369 -12.32 -8.45 14.87
C ALA A 369 -11.77 -7.57 16.00
N PHE A 370 -12.66 -6.96 16.79
CA PHE A 370 -12.28 -6.01 17.82
C PHE A 370 -13.05 -6.23 19.13
N THR A 371 -12.45 -5.88 20.26
CA THR A 371 -13.08 -5.94 21.58
C THR A 371 -12.39 -5.05 22.61
N ASP A 372 -13.16 -4.55 23.58
CA ASP A 372 -12.66 -3.90 24.80
C ASP A 372 -12.86 -4.76 26.06
N GLY A 373 -13.27 -6.02 25.89
CA GLY A 373 -13.64 -6.93 26.98
C GLY A 373 -15.09 -6.84 27.43
N THR A 374 -15.87 -5.87 26.95
CA THR A 374 -17.33 -5.75 27.21
C THR A 374 -18.14 -5.96 25.93
N VAL A 375 -17.71 -5.32 24.85
CA VAL A 375 -18.25 -5.54 23.50
C VAL A 375 -17.25 -6.32 22.66
N VAL A 376 -17.76 -7.12 21.73
CA VAL A 376 -16.94 -7.77 20.71
C VAL A 376 -17.65 -7.67 19.37
N GLY A 377 -16.90 -7.37 18.32
CA GLY A 377 -17.47 -7.16 17.01
C GLY A 377 -16.50 -7.43 15.89
N ALA A 378 -16.99 -7.26 14.68
CA ALA A 378 -16.18 -7.30 13.48
C ALA A 378 -16.68 -6.35 12.40
N VAL A 379 -15.74 -5.87 11.60
CA VAL A 379 -15.98 -5.04 10.42
C VAL A 379 -15.16 -5.59 9.25
N LEU A 380 -15.67 -5.43 8.04
CA LEU A 380 -14.89 -5.62 6.82
C LEU A 380 -14.42 -4.27 6.29
N ASP A 381 -13.35 -4.29 5.51
CA ASP A 381 -13.01 -3.16 4.66
C ASP A 381 -14.17 -2.79 3.71
N ARG A 382 -14.06 -1.61 3.11
CA ARG A 382 -15.08 -1.04 2.23
C ARG A 382 -15.43 -1.91 1.03
N ASN A 383 -14.51 -2.74 0.57
CA ASN A 383 -14.64 -3.61 -0.60
C ASN A 383 -15.03 -5.05 -0.17
N GLY A 384 -14.86 -5.39 1.11
CA GLY A 384 -15.10 -6.71 1.67
C GLY A 384 -14.19 -7.78 1.07
N LEU A 385 -12.90 -7.48 1.00
CA LEU A 385 -11.89 -8.32 0.35
C LEU A 385 -11.50 -9.53 1.20
N ARG A 386 -11.94 -9.60 2.46
CA ARG A 386 -11.64 -10.71 3.38
C ARG A 386 -12.92 -11.42 3.85
N PRO A 387 -12.90 -12.75 4.01
CA PRO A 387 -14.08 -13.48 4.43
C PRO A 387 -14.31 -13.33 5.94
N SER A 388 -15.58 -13.16 6.33
CA SER A 388 -16.02 -13.23 7.73
C SER A 388 -17.44 -13.82 7.78
N ARG A 389 -17.59 -14.90 8.55
CA ARG A 389 -18.82 -15.70 8.66
C ARG A 389 -19.17 -15.86 10.14
N TYR A 390 -20.46 -15.87 10.47
CA TYR A 390 -20.88 -16.06 11.85
C TYR A 390 -22.09 -16.98 12.01
N TYR A 391 -22.13 -17.63 13.17
CA TYR A 391 -23.22 -18.45 13.67
C TYR A 391 -23.76 -17.83 14.96
N VAL A 392 -25.07 -17.83 15.10
CA VAL A 392 -25.75 -17.59 16.38
C VAL A 392 -26.47 -18.88 16.74
N THR A 393 -26.26 -19.40 17.93
CA THR A 393 -26.94 -20.61 18.41
C THR A 393 -28.16 -20.28 19.28
N LYS A 394 -29.01 -21.28 19.53
CA LYS A 394 -30.20 -21.13 20.39
C LYS A 394 -29.86 -21.02 21.87
N ASP A 395 -28.64 -21.38 22.26
CA ASP A 395 -28.08 -21.24 23.60
C ASP A 395 -27.19 -19.99 23.76
N ASP A 396 -27.47 -18.93 22.98
CA ASP A 396 -26.84 -17.62 23.08
C ASP A 396 -25.33 -17.58 22.81
N LEU A 397 -24.77 -18.59 22.10
CA LEU A 397 -23.39 -18.59 21.63
C LEU A 397 -23.30 -17.91 20.26
N VAL A 398 -22.30 -17.04 20.10
CA VAL A 398 -21.92 -16.48 18.80
C VAL A 398 -20.51 -16.94 18.47
N VAL A 399 -20.35 -17.44 17.26
CA VAL A 399 -19.06 -17.86 16.71
C VAL A 399 -18.86 -17.12 15.40
N MET A 400 -17.85 -16.27 15.33
CA MET A 400 -17.42 -15.62 14.10
C MET A 400 -16.04 -16.15 13.73
N ALA A 401 -15.84 -16.51 12.46
CA ALA A 401 -14.51 -16.83 11.96
C ALA A 401 -14.36 -16.45 10.48
N SER A 402 -13.13 -16.48 9.99
CA SER A 402 -12.83 -16.32 8.57
C SER A 402 -13.48 -17.40 7.69
N GLU A 403 -13.73 -18.58 8.26
CA GLU A 403 -14.34 -19.72 7.56
C GLU A 403 -15.55 -20.30 8.31
N VAL A 404 -16.30 -21.15 7.62
CA VAL A 404 -17.36 -21.97 8.21
C VAL A 404 -16.81 -23.33 8.61
N GLY A 405 -17.40 -23.97 9.63
CA GLY A 405 -16.99 -25.32 10.05
C GLY A 405 -15.86 -25.34 11.08
N VAL A 406 -15.56 -24.19 11.70
CA VAL A 406 -14.54 -24.05 12.75
C VAL A 406 -14.92 -24.68 14.09
N LEU A 407 -16.19 -25.04 14.28
CA LEU A 407 -16.71 -25.79 15.43
C LEU A 407 -17.82 -26.74 14.96
N ASP A 408 -17.89 -27.91 15.59
CA ASP A 408 -18.98 -28.87 15.35
C ASP A 408 -20.25 -28.45 16.12
N ILE A 409 -21.10 -27.66 15.46
CA ILE A 409 -22.38 -27.18 16.00
C ILE A 409 -23.51 -27.98 15.36
N PRO A 410 -24.35 -28.70 16.14
CA PRO A 410 -25.50 -29.42 15.61
C PRO A 410 -26.44 -28.47 14.83
N PRO A 411 -26.87 -28.82 13.60
CA PRO A 411 -27.73 -27.96 12.79
C PRO A 411 -29.01 -27.52 13.50
N GLU A 412 -29.58 -28.36 14.36
CA GLU A 412 -30.76 -28.06 15.17
C GLU A 412 -30.52 -26.99 16.24
N ASN A 413 -29.26 -26.72 16.63
CA ASN A 413 -28.90 -25.67 17.58
C ASN A 413 -28.59 -24.33 16.90
N VAL A 414 -28.46 -24.29 15.58
CA VAL A 414 -28.21 -23.04 14.84
C VAL A 414 -29.50 -22.20 14.79
N LEU A 415 -29.42 -20.96 15.26
CA LEU A 415 -30.47 -19.94 15.15
C LEU A 415 -30.27 -19.10 13.88
N VAL A 416 -29.05 -18.61 13.65
CA VAL A 416 -28.68 -17.81 12.47
C VAL A 416 -27.34 -18.30 11.93
N LYS A 417 -27.21 -18.32 10.61
CA LYS A 417 -25.95 -18.56 9.89
C LYS A 417 -25.84 -17.57 8.75
N GLU A 418 -24.90 -16.64 8.84
CA GLU A 418 -24.81 -15.48 7.94
C GLU A 418 -23.33 -15.11 7.69
N ARG A 419 -23.11 -14.09 6.86
CA ARG A 419 -21.80 -13.48 6.61
C ARG A 419 -21.80 -12.00 6.94
N LEU A 420 -20.60 -11.45 7.19
CA LEU A 420 -20.43 -10.01 7.23
C LEU A 420 -20.44 -9.45 5.79
N HIS A 421 -21.04 -8.28 5.62
CA HIS A 421 -21.15 -7.61 4.33
C HIS A 421 -20.26 -6.36 4.32
N PRO A 422 -19.69 -5.97 3.15
CA PRO A 422 -18.95 -4.73 3.03
C PRO A 422 -19.73 -3.54 3.61
N GLY A 423 -19.04 -2.69 4.35
CA GLY A 423 -19.63 -1.52 5.01
C GLY A 423 -20.43 -1.81 6.28
N ARG A 424 -20.82 -3.05 6.60
CA ARG A 424 -21.58 -3.37 7.82
C ARG A 424 -20.68 -3.69 9.02
N ILE A 425 -21.11 -3.30 10.21
CA ILE A 425 -20.50 -3.65 11.49
C ILE A 425 -21.36 -4.71 12.20
N PHE A 426 -20.71 -5.76 12.70
CA PHE A 426 -21.35 -6.74 13.58
C PHE A 426 -20.88 -6.50 15.01
N LEU A 427 -21.79 -6.41 15.97
CA LEU A 427 -21.46 -6.09 17.36
C LEU A 427 -22.31 -6.89 18.35
N VAL A 428 -21.66 -7.52 19.33
CA VAL A 428 -22.28 -8.15 20.49
C VAL A 428 -21.89 -7.35 21.73
N ASP A 429 -22.90 -6.91 22.49
CA ASP A 429 -22.70 -6.26 23.78
C ASP A 429 -23.08 -7.23 24.90
N THR A 430 -22.07 -7.72 25.61
CA THR A 430 -22.27 -8.70 26.70
C THR A 430 -22.87 -8.08 27.95
N ALA A 431 -22.74 -6.77 28.14
CA ALA A 431 -23.37 -6.04 29.25
C ALA A 431 -24.86 -5.80 29.00
N GLN A 432 -25.25 -5.52 27.75
CA GLN A 432 -26.66 -5.43 27.35
C GLN A 432 -27.31 -6.78 27.10
N GLY A 433 -26.52 -7.83 26.91
CA GLY A 433 -27.04 -9.19 26.72
C GLY A 433 -27.65 -9.41 25.34
N ARG A 434 -27.18 -8.72 24.29
CA ARG A 434 -27.77 -8.79 22.94
C ARG A 434 -26.76 -8.46 21.82
N ILE A 435 -27.11 -8.87 20.60
CA ILE A 435 -26.49 -8.39 19.37
C ILE A 435 -27.08 -7.00 19.05
N ILE A 436 -26.23 -6.01 18.78
CA ILE A 436 -26.64 -4.66 18.39
C ILE A 436 -26.68 -4.59 16.86
N ASP A 437 -27.77 -4.08 16.30
CA ASP A 437 -27.94 -3.98 14.85
C ASP A 437 -27.06 -2.87 14.23
N ASP A 438 -26.58 -3.09 13.00
CA ASP A 438 -25.78 -2.12 12.24
C ASP A 438 -26.48 -0.76 12.12
N GLU A 439 -27.79 -0.78 11.84
CA GLU A 439 -28.58 0.43 11.64
C GLU A 439 -28.78 1.18 12.96
N GLU A 440 -28.93 0.45 14.08
CA GLU A 440 -29.04 1.04 15.42
C GLU A 440 -27.76 1.80 15.80
N ILE A 441 -26.59 1.18 15.58
CA ILE A 441 -25.29 1.81 15.86
C ILE A 441 -25.13 3.06 15.01
N LYS A 442 -25.31 2.94 13.71
CA LYS A 442 -25.01 4.03 12.77
C LYS A 442 -26.02 5.16 12.85
N SER A 443 -27.31 4.87 13.07
CA SER A 443 -28.32 5.90 13.31
C SER A 443 -28.07 6.62 14.63
N GLY A 444 -27.65 5.90 15.67
CA GLY A 444 -27.26 6.51 16.95
C GLY A 444 -26.09 7.48 16.80
N LEU A 445 -25.03 7.05 16.12
CA LEU A 445 -23.86 7.88 15.84
C LEU A 445 -24.18 9.08 14.94
N ALA A 446 -24.98 8.87 13.88
CA ALA A 446 -25.39 9.94 12.97
C ALA A 446 -26.30 10.98 13.65
N ALA A 447 -26.97 10.61 14.75
CA ALA A 447 -27.83 11.51 15.53
C ALA A 447 -27.12 12.22 16.68
N GLU A 448 -25.82 11.95 16.94
CA GLU A 448 -25.09 12.61 18.04
C GLU A 448 -24.98 14.13 17.85
N PHE A 449 -24.82 14.57 16.60
CA PHE A 449 -24.69 15.97 16.22
C PHE A 449 -25.45 16.25 14.92
N PRO A 450 -25.87 17.51 14.67
CA PRO A 450 -26.56 17.88 13.44
C PRO A 450 -25.56 18.01 12.27
N TYR A 451 -24.96 16.90 11.85
CA TYR A 451 -23.88 16.89 10.85
C TYR A 451 -24.28 17.56 9.53
N GLN A 452 -25.51 17.35 9.05
CA GLN A 452 -25.99 17.97 7.82
C GLN A 452 -26.01 19.50 7.93
N GLU A 453 -26.46 20.04 9.08
CA GLU A 453 -26.46 21.50 9.33
C GLU A 453 -25.03 22.05 9.34
N TRP A 454 -24.09 21.31 9.94
CA TRP A 454 -22.68 21.71 9.95
C TRP A 454 -22.10 21.72 8.53
N LEU A 455 -22.36 20.68 7.74
CA LEU A 455 -21.87 20.58 6.36
C LEU A 455 -22.46 21.70 5.48
N ASP A 456 -23.77 21.93 5.55
CA ASP A 456 -24.46 22.96 4.76
C ASP A 456 -23.97 24.38 5.09
N THR A 457 -23.52 24.61 6.33
CA THR A 457 -23.10 25.93 6.81
C THR A 457 -21.60 26.18 6.62
N HIS A 458 -20.76 25.15 6.79
CA HIS A 458 -19.31 25.31 6.89
C HIS A 458 -18.53 24.77 5.68
N VAL A 459 -19.05 23.79 4.92
CA VAL A 459 -18.33 23.30 3.73
C VAL A 459 -18.50 24.28 2.58
N VAL A 460 -17.38 24.75 2.02
CA VAL A 460 -17.40 25.67 0.88
C VAL A 460 -17.27 24.86 -0.41
N GLN A 461 -18.30 24.84 -1.26
CA GLN A 461 -18.16 24.24 -2.59
C GLN A 461 -17.30 25.15 -3.47
N LEU A 462 -16.34 24.58 -4.20
CA LEU A 462 -15.51 25.34 -5.14
C LEU A 462 -16.35 26.11 -6.18
N GLY A 463 -17.44 25.51 -6.65
CA GLY A 463 -18.35 26.13 -7.62
C GLY A 463 -19.16 27.31 -7.08
N ASP A 464 -19.27 27.45 -5.76
CA ASP A 464 -20.02 28.54 -5.10
C ASP A 464 -19.12 29.75 -4.79
N LEU A 465 -17.79 29.63 -5.00
CA LEU A 465 -16.87 30.75 -4.84
C LEU A 465 -17.13 31.84 -5.89
N PRO A 466 -16.93 33.12 -5.54
CA PRO A 466 -17.16 34.23 -6.46
C PRO A 466 -16.23 34.12 -7.68
N ASP A 467 -16.73 34.52 -8.84
CA ASP A 467 -15.93 34.59 -10.07
C ASP A 467 -14.71 35.47 -9.88
N ALA A 468 -13.58 35.00 -10.42
CA ALA A 468 -12.33 35.71 -10.40
C ALA A 468 -12.16 36.59 -11.66
N PRO A 469 -11.24 37.57 -11.64
CA PRO A 469 -10.91 38.33 -12.82
C PRO A 469 -10.44 37.44 -13.98
N TYR A 470 -11.03 37.63 -15.16
CA TYR A 470 -10.62 36.94 -16.37
C TYR A 470 -9.15 37.24 -16.71
N THR A 471 -8.36 36.19 -16.94
CA THR A 471 -6.99 36.31 -17.42
C THR A 471 -6.99 36.06 -18.93
N PRO A 472 -6.53 37.02 -19.76
CA PRO A 472 -6.53 36.84 -21.21
C PRO A 472 -5.57 35.71 -21.62
N PRO A 473 -5.86 35.00 -22.74
CA PRO A 473 -4.99 33.97 -23.27
C PRO A 473 -3.63 34.55 -23.64
N GLU A 474 -2.59 33.77 -23.39
CA GLU A 474 -1.22 34.10 -23.80
C GLU A 474 -1.04 33.91 -25.30
N ALA A 475 -0.11 34.66 -25.90
CA ALA A 475 0.21 34.50 -27.31
C ALA A 475 0.96 33.17 -27.55
N HIS A 476 0.76 32.56 -28.73
CA HIS A 476 1.45 31.33 -29.15
C HIS A 476 2.97 31.33 -28.88
N GLU A 477 3.66 32.42 -29.26
CA GLU A 477 5.11 32.57 -29.03
C GLU A 477 5.51 32.51 -27.54
N SER A 478 4.64 33.00 -26.65
CA SER A 478 4.83 32.94 -25.19
C SER A 478 4.62 31.53 -24.65
N ILE A 479 3.60 30.82 -25.15
CA ILE A 479 3.31 29.43 -24.81
C ILE A 479 4.48 28.54 -25.24
N LEU A 480 4.91 28.64 -26.49
CA LEU A 480 6.02 27.86 -27.05
C LEU A 480 7.34 28.07 -26.28
N ARG A 481 7.65 29.32 -25.90
CA ARG A 481 8.85 29.59 -25.09
C ARG A 481 8.79 28.91 -23.72
N ARG A 482 7.63 28.95 -23.05
CA ARG A 482 7.45 28.29 -21.76
C ARG A 482 7.46 26.77 -21.90
N GLN A 483 6.83 26.21 -22.93
CA GLN A 483 6.90 24.79 -23.26
C GLN A 483 8.35 24.30 -23.34
N ARG A 484 9.24 25.06 -23.99
CA ARG A 484 10.69 24.74 -24.06
C ARG A 484 11.36 24.79 -22.68
N ALA A 485 11.04 25.79 -21.86
CA ALA A 485 11.60 25.91 -20.51
C ALA A 485 11.17 24.75 -19.59
N PHE A 486 9.94 24.27 -19.75
CA PHE A 486 9.37 23.13 -19.02
C PHE A 486 9.59 21.76 -19.70
N GLY A 487 10.34 21.73 -20.81
CA GLY A 487 10.76 20.51 -21.49
C GLY A 487 9.64 19.74 -22.20
N TYR A 488 8.65 20.42 -22.78
CA TYR A 488 7.65 19.81 -23.65
C TYR A 488 8.29 19.41 -24.99
N THR A 489 7.78 18.33 -25.58
CA THR A 489 8.21 17.83 -26.88
C THR A 489 7.03 17.72 -27.85
N GLU A 490 7.28 17.73 -29.15
CA GLU A 490 6.24 17.45 -30.16
C GLU A 490 5.57 16.08 -29.93
N GLU A 491 6.33 15.12 -29.41
CA GLU A 491 5.80 13.81 -29.02
C GLU A 491 4.80 13.91 -27.88
N ASP A 492 5.07 14.72 -26.85
CA ASP A 492 4.14 14.94 -25.72
C ASP A 492 2.82 15.52 -26.24
N LEU A 493 2.89 16.54 -27.10
CA LEU A 493 1.71 17.22 -27.66
C LEU A 493 0.86 16.24 -28.47
N ARG A 494 1.49 15.47 -29.36
CA ARG A 494 0.81 14.58 -30.31
C ARG A 494 0.32 13.26 -29.70
N ILE A 495 1.10 12.66 -28.82
CA ILE A 495 0.82 11.32 -28.26
C ILE A 495 0.01 11.42 -26.98
N LEU A 496 0.17 12.49 -26.19
CA LEU A 496 -0.43 12.63 -24.87
C LEU A 496 -1.53 13.70 -24.84
N LEU A 497 -1.18 14.98 -25.00
CA LEU A 497 -2.11 16.09 -24.77
C LEU A 497 -3.26 16.07 -25.78
N GLY A 498 -2.96 16.01 -27.08
CA GLY A 498 -3.96 16.00 -28.15
C GLY A 498 -4.99 14.87 -27.99
N PRO A 499 -4.57 13.60 -27.84
CA PRO A 499 -5.50 12.48 -27.62
C PRO A 499 -6.32 12.59 -26.33
N MET A 500 -5.73 13.08 -25.22
CA MET A 500 -6.47 13.29 -23.97
C MET A 500 -7.52 14.39 -24.10
N ALA A 501 -7.17 15.52 -24.73
CA ALA A 501 -8.11 16.60 -25.02
C ALA A 501 -9.23 16.16 -25.98
N ALA A 502 -8.91 15.35 -26.99
CA ALA A 502 -9.90 14.86 -27.95
C ALA A 502 -10.89 13.85 -27.36
N LYS A 503 -10.42 12.93 -26.49
CA LYS A 503 -11.21 11.74 -26.09
C LYS A 503 -11.56 11.65 -24.60
N GLY A 504 -10.97 12.47 -23.74
CA GLY A 504 -11.18 12.42 -22.29
C GLY A 504 -10.70 11.13 -21.62
N ILE A 505 -9.77 10.42 -22.25
CA ILE A 505 -9.16 9.19 -21.75
C ILE A 505 -7.67 9.18 -22.08
N GLU A 506 -6.90 8.50 -21.25
CA GLU A 506 -5.47 8.30 -21.44
C GLU A 506 -5.18 7.47 -22.72
N PRO A 507 -4.12 7.81 -23.49
CA PRO A 507 -3.67 7.03 -24.63
C PRO A 507 -3.17 5.62 -24.26
N ILE A 508 -3.34 4.68 -25.20
CA ILE A 508 -2.90 3.28 -25.10
C ILE A 508 -1.78 3.05 -26.13
N GLY A 509 -0.71 2.38 -25.72
CA GLY A 509 0.39 1.90 -26.56
C GLY A 509 0.59 0.38 -26.50
N SER A 510 1.73 -0.06 -27.03
CA SER A 510 2.13 -1.49 -27.09
C SER A 510 3.66 -1.60 -27.02
N MET A 511 4.19 -2.83 -27.05
CA MET A 511 5.60 -3.16 -26.81
C MET A 511 6.04 -2.91 -25.36
N GLY A 512 7.34 -2.97 -25.06
CA GLY A 512 7.90 -2.65 -23.74
C GLY A 512 8.56 -1.28 -23.77
N THR A 513 9.04 -0.82 -22.62
CA THR A 513 9.95 0.34 -22.61
C THR A 513 11.38 -0.14 -22.81
N ASP A 514 12.02 0.40 -23.83
CA ASP A 514 13.38 0.04 -24.23
C ASP A 514 14.31 1.26 -24.31
N THR A 515 13.84 2.40 -23.77
CA THR A 515 14.61 3.62 -23.55
C THR A 515 15.50 3.50 -22.31
N ALA A 516 16.52 4.34 -22.22
CA ALA A 516 17.38 4.41 -21.04
C ALA A 516 16.59 4.79 -19.78
N LEU A 517 17.02 4.26 -18.63
CA LEU A 517 16.55 4.78 -17.33
C LEU A 517 16.92 6.27 -17.22
N ALA A 518 16.10 7.06 -16.52
CA ALA A 518 16.28 8.52 -16.44
C ALA A 518 17.70 8.92 -16.00
N VAL A 519 18.24 8.26 -14.97
CA VAL A 519 19.59 8.48 -14.44
C VAL A 519 20.73 8.12 -15.42
N LEU A 520 20.42 7.38 -16.48
CA LEU A 520 21.38 6.95 -17.49
C LEU A 520 21.16 7.63 -18.86
N SER A 521 20.13 8.46 -18.98
CA SER A 521 19.86 9.23 -20.20
C SER A 521 20.91 10.33 -20.39
N ASP A 522 21.31 10.57 -21.64
CA ASP A 522 22.13 11.71 -22.02
C ASP A 522 21.30 12.99 -22.23
N ARG A 523 19.96 12.87 -22.22
CA ARG A 523 19.02 14.00 -22.37
C ARG A 523 18.55 14.49 -21.00
N PRO A 524 18.27 15.80 -20.85
CA PRO A 524 17.71 16.33 -19.60
C PRO A 524 16.33 15.70 -19.31
N ARG A 525 16.20 15.00 -18.17
CA ARG A 525 14.95 14.36 -17.74
C ARG A 525 14.16 15.25 -16.81
N LEU A 526 12.86 14.99 -16.70
CA LEU A 526 12.05 15.61 -15.65
C LEU A 526 12.22 14.81 -14.35
N LEU A 527 12.07 15.49 -13.21
CA LEU A 527 12.24 14.83 -11.92
C LEU A 527 11.23 13.69 -11.72
N TYR A 528 10.05 13.80 -12.34
CA TYR A 528 9.02 12.75 -12.37
C TYR A 528 9.53 11.40 -12.87
N ASP A 529 10.43 11.37 -13.86
CA ASP A 529 10.89 10.14 -14.52
C ASP A 529 11.73 9.22 -13.62
N TYR A 530 12.29 9.78 -12.55
CA TYR A 530 13.08 9.05 -11.56
C TYR A 530 12.22 8.27 -10.58
N PHE A 531 10.89 8.46 -10.58
CA PHE A 531 9.97 7.76 -9.71
C PHE A 531 9.18 6.71 -10.50
N LYS A 532 9.05 5.52 -9.91
CA LYS A 532 8.24 4.42 -10.43
C LYS A 532 7.07 4.14 -9.51
N GLN A 533 5.89 3.99 -10.09
CA GLN A 533 4.65 3.65 -9.40
C GLN A 533 4.77 2.24 -8.81
N LEU A 534 4.49 2.13 -7.51
CA LEU A 534 4.34 0.84 -6.84
C LEU A 534 2.96 0.25 -7.13
N PHE A 535 2.84 -1.06 -6.96
CA PHE A 535 1.60 -1.78 -7.21
C PHE A 535 1.45 -2.96 -6.25
N ALA A 536 0.22 -3.41 -6.07
CA ALA A 536 -0.08 -4.56 -5.24
C ALA A 536 0.24 -5.86 -5.99
N GLN A 537 0.91 -6.79 -5.32
CA GLN A 537 1.09 -8.16 -5.81
C GLN A 537 1.10 -9.15 -4.66
N VAL A 538 0.17 -10.11 -4.72
CA VAL A 538 -0.02 -11.22 -3.76
C VAL A 538 -0.52 -10.79 -2.38
N THR A 539 0.17 -9.89 -1.68
CA THR A 539 -0.11 -9.53 -0.28
C THR A 539 -1.48 -8.85 -0.14
N ASN A 540 -1.80 -7.98 -1.08
CA ASN A 540 -3.12 -7.39 -1.30
C ASN A 540 -3.47 -7.37 -2.81
N PRO A 541 -4.75 -7.20 -3.18
CA PRO A 541 -5.19 -7.09 -4.56
C PRO A 541 -5.25 -5.64 -5.05
N PRO A 542 -5.00 -5.38 -6.35
CA PRO A 542 -5.41 -4.13 -6.99
C PRO A 542 -6.94 -4.03 -7.09
N LEU A 543 -7.45 -2.80 -7.23
CA LEU A 543 -8.88 -2.50 -7.35
C LEU A 543 -9.31 -2.40 -8.83
N ASP A 544 -10.49 -2.92 -9.18
CA ASP A 544 -11.11 -2.65 -10.47
C ASP A 544 -11.86 -1.32 -10.46
N ALA A 545 -11.13 -0.21 -10.63
CA ALA A 545 -11.70 1.13 -10.56
C ALA A 545 -12.78 1.44 -11.63
N ILE A 546 -12.93 0.59 -12.66
CA ILE A 546 -13.95 0.76 -13.70
C ILE A 546 -15.25 0.08 -13.27
N ARG A 547 -15.18 -1.18 -12.80
CA ARG A 547 -16.36 -1.97 -12.45
C ARG A 547 -16.84 -1.73 -11.02
N GLU A 548 -15.92 -1.34 -10.14
CA GLU A 548 -16.15 -1.10 -8.71
C GLU A 548 -16.16 0.41 -8.40
N GLU A 549 -16.69 1.22 -9.33
CA GLU A 549 -16.70 2.68 -9.20
C GLU A 549 -17.39 3.19 -7.92
N LEU A 550 -18.34 2.43 -7.37
CA LEU A 550 -19.08 2.77 -6.15
C LEU A 550 -18.17 3.04 -4.94
N VAL A 551 -17.02 2.35 -4.87
CA VAL A 551 -16.09 2.42 -3.73
C VAL A 551 -15.04 3.53 -3.90
N THR A 552 -14.96 4.15 -5.08
CA THR A 552 -13.93 5.11 -5.42
C THR A 552 -14.33 6.55 -5.13
N ASP A 553 -13.36 7.35 -4.68
CA ASP A 553 -13.57 8.78 -4.46
C ASP A 553 -12.34 9.62 -4.87
N MET A 554 -12.58 10.60 -5.74
CA MET A 554 -11.56 11.51 -6.28
C MET A 554 -11.73 12.96 -5.81
N SER A 555 -12.70 13.28 -4.92
CA SER A 555 -12.74 14.65 -4.39
C SER A 555 -11.51 14.96 -3.55
N SER A 556 -11.17 16.23 -3.53
CA SER A 556 -10.18 16.77 -2.62
C SER A 556 -10.80 17.83 -1.72
N THR A 557 -10.33 17.89 -0.49
CA THR A 557 -10.59 18.99 0.43
C THR A 557 -9.33 19.84 0.61
N LEU A 558 -9.53 21.15 0.55
CA LEU A 558 -8.48 22.17 0.61
C LEU A 558 -8.75 23.09 1.80
N GLY A 559 -7.88 23.06 2.80
CA GLY A 559 -8.01 23.89 3.98
C GLY A 559 -7.29 23.31 5.19
N PRO A 560 -7.43 23.94 6.35
CA PRO A 560 -6.89 23.44 7.59
C PRO A 560 -7.75 22.30 8.15
N GLU A 561 -7.13 21.38 8.88
CA GLU A 561 -7.78 20.44 9.79
C GLU A 561 -7.76 20.99 11.22
N LEU A 562 -8.73 20.59 12.03
CA LEU A 562 -8.82 20.94 13.46
C LEU A 562 -8.48 19.74 14.35
N ASN A 563 -8.67 19.89 15.67
CA ASN A 563 -8.39 18.85 16.64
C ASN A 563 -9.24 17.59 16.41
N LEU A 564 -8.60 16.50 16.00
CA LEU A 564 -9.19 15.17 15.76
C LEU A 564 -10.04 14.65 16.93
N LEU A 565 -9.66 15.00 18.17
CA LEU A 565 -10.27 14.49 19.40
C LEU A 565 -11.50 15.29 19.84
N LYS A 566 -11.69 16.49 19.30
CA LYS A 566 -12.75 17.42 19.68
C LYS A 566 -13.47 17.95 18.44
N PRO A 567 -14.38 17.15 17.86
CA PRO A 567 -15.12 17.56 16.66
C PRO A 567 -15.96 18.82 16.95
N THR A 568 -15.86 19.80 16.06
CA THR A 568 -16.65 21.05 16.07
C THR A 568 -17.28 21.29 14.69
N PRO A 569 -18.28 22.18 14.55
CA PRO A 569 -18.81 22.56 13.24
C PRO A 569 -17.73 23.03 12.27
N ASP A 570 -16.78 23.85 12.75
CA ASP A 570 -15.67 24.38 11.96
C ASP A 570 -14.67 23.31 11.49
N SER A 571 -14.74 22.08 12.00
CA SER A 571 -13.83 21.01 11.58
C SER A 571 -14.02 20.58 10.12
N CYS A 572 -15.18 20.89 9.52
CA CYS A 572 -15.46 20.66 8.10
C CYS A 572 -15.35 21.94 7.26
N HIS A 573 -14.83 23.05 7.82
CA HIS A 573 -14.70 24.32 7.12
C HIS A 573 -13.51 24.30 6.14
N GLN A 574 -13.72 23.68 4.99
CA GLN A 574 -12.74 23.48 3.92
C GLN A 574 -13.39 23.73 2.55
N ILE A 575 -12.57 24.07 1.55
CA ILE A 575 -13.02 24.14 0.15
C ILE A 575 -13.04 22.72 -0.42
N ARG A 576 -14.18 22.30 -0.95
CA ARG A 576 -14.34 21.01 -1.61
C ARG A 576 -14.26 21.16 -3.13
N ALA A 577 -13.35 20.41 -3.73
CA ALA A 577 -13.24 20.25 -5.18
C ALA A 577 -13.73 18.86 -5.61
N GLU A 578 -14.47 18.79 -6.73
CA GLU A 578 -14.94 17.53 -7.29
C GLU A 578 -13.78 16.68 -7.80
N TYR A 579 -12.84 17.32 -8.49
CA TYR A 579 -11.61 16.73 -9.00
C TYR A 579 -10.39 17.40 -8.38
N PRO A 580 -9.25 16.68 -8.28
CA PRO A 580 -8.03 17.27 -7.75
C PRO A 580 -7.25 18.06 -8.80
N ILE A 581 -7.65 17.98 -10.07
CA ILE A 581 -7.10 18.79 -11.15
C ILE A 581 -8.03 19.99 -11.29
N LEU A 582 -7.49 21.19 -11.06
CA LEU A 582 -8.24 22.45 -11.16
C LEU A 582 -7.95 23.13 -12.49
N ASP A 583 -8.96 23.69 -13.13
CA ASP A 583 -8.74 24.63 -14.23
C ASP A 583 -8.22 26.00 -13.72
N ASN A 584 -7.88 26.88 -14.66
CA ASN A 584 -7.32 28.18 -14.35
C ASN A 584 -8.32 29.11 -13.63
N ASP A 585 -9.61 28.99 -13.96
CA ASP A 585 -10.68 29.81 -13.37
C ASP A 585 -10.96 29.35 -11.94
N GLU A 586 -11.05 28.05 -11.70
CA GLU A 586 -11.18 27.44 -10.38
C GLU A 586 -10.05 27.85 -9.44
N LEU A 587 -8.79 27.78 -9.90
CA LEU A 587 -7.65 28.25 -9.10
C LEU A 587 -7.75 29.77 -8.83
N ALA A 588 -8.18 30.55 -9.81
CA ALA A 588 -8.36 31.98 -9.65
C ALA A 588 -9.45 32.31 -8.62
N ARG A 589 -10.55 31.54 -8.56
CA ARG A 589 -11.59 31.67 -7.53
C ARG A 589 -11.03 31.40 -6.13
N ILE A 590 -10.22 30.35 -5.96
CA ILE A 590 -9.56 30.04 -4.68
C ILE A 590 -8.62 31.18 -4.25
N ARG A 591 -7.86 31.77 -5.18
CA ARG A 591 -6.95 32.89 -4.88
C ARG A 591 -7.66 34.13 -4.38
N HIS A 592 -8.84 34.42 -4.92
CA HIS A 592 -9.63 35.60 -4.60
C HIS A 592 -10.74 35.32 -3.57
N ASN A 593 -10.67 34.17 -2.90
CA ASN A 593 -11.63 33.77 -1.89
C ASN A 593 -11.71 34.83 -0.77
N PRO A 594 -12.90 35.41 -0.49
CA PRO A 594 -13.05 36.44 0.54
C PRO A 594 -13.08 35.89 1.96
N ASP A 595 -13.18 34.57 2.14
CA ASP A 595 -13.32 33.96 3.46
C ASP A 595 -12.05 34.17 4.32
N PRO A 596 -12.16 34.78 5.52
CA PRO A 596 -11.04 35.04 6.40
C PRO A 596 -10.41 33.77 7.03
N ALA A 597 -11.14 32.65 7.09
CA ALA A 597 -10.65 31.36 7.57
C ALA A 597 -9.93 30.56 6.47
N LEU A 598 -10.24 30.84 5.20
CA LEU A 598 -9.70 30.14 4.02
C LEU A 598 -8.83 31.07 3.16
N GLN A 599 -7.93 31.80 3.82
CA GLN A 599 -7.05 32.78 3.20
C GLN A 599 -5.94 32.13 2.38
N THR A 600 -5.86 32.53 1.12
CA THR A 600 -4.87 32.04 0.16
C THR A 600 -3.63 32.94 0.10
N THR A 601 -2.47 32.33 -0.10
CA THR A 601 -1.25 33.03 -0.52
C THR A 601 -0.52 32.25 -1.59
N THR A 602 0.06 32.95 -2.56
CA THR A 602 0.91 32.35 -3.59
C THR A 602 2.37 32.46 -3.18
N LEU A 603 3.08 31.33 -3.19
CA LEU A 603 4.51 31.23 -2.95
C LEU A 603 5.19 30.90 -4.29
N PRO A 604 6.08 31.78 -4.80
CA PRO A 604 6.77 31.51 -6.06
C PRO A 604 7.76 30.35 -5.89
N ILE A 605 7.77 29.43 -6.85
CA ILE A 605 8.72 28.32 -6.93
C ILE A 605 9.71 28.59 -8.07
N LEU A 606 10.43 29.71 -7.97
CA LEU A 606 11.39 30.21 -8.96
C LEU A 606 12.77 30.40 -8.32
N PHE A 607 13.84 30.29 -9.11
CA PHE A 607 15.21 30.58 -8.69
C PHE A 607 16.04 31.19 -9.82
N ASP A 608 17.16 31.84 -9.48
CA ASP A 608 18.10 32.38 -10.47
C ASP A 608 18.98 31.23 -11.03
N PRO A 609 18.86 30.87 -12.32
CA PRO A 609 19.63 29.77 -12.90
C PRO A 609 21.13 30.03 -12.94
N ARG A 610 21.58 31.29 -12.81
CA ARG A 610 23.00 31.66 -12.79
C ARG A 610 23.70 31.28 -11.48
N GLU A 611 22.94 31.10 -10.40
CA GLU A 611 23.45 30.65 -9.11
C GLU A 611 23.60 29.11 -9.03
N GLY A 612 23.06 28.39 -10.01
CA GLY A 612 23.10 26.95 -10.11
C GLY A 612 22.51 26.22 -8.90
N ALA A 613 23.10 25.08 -8.55
CA ALA A 613 22.62 24.19 -7.49
C ALA A 613 22.46 24.87 -6.11
N GLU A 614 23.39 25.77 -5.75
CA GLU A 614 23.30 26.52 -4.49
C GLU A 614 22.17 27.57 -4.53
N GLY A 615 21.84 28.10 -5.72
CA GLY A 615 20.65 28.92 -5.94
C GLY A 615 19.36 28.14 -5.71
N LEU A 616 19.24 26.97 -6.36
CA LEU A 616 18.08 26.07 -6.20
C LEU A 616 17.89 25.65 -4.74
N LYS A 617 18.97 25.26 -4.06
CA LYS A 617 18.95 24.89 -2.64
C LYS A 617 18.50 26.04 -1.74
N ARG A 618 19.02 27.26 -1.97
CA ARG A 618 18.64 28.46 -1.22
C ARG A 618 17.17 28.82 -1.46
N ALA A 619 16.71 28.69 -2.69
CA ALA A 619 15.31 28.92 -3.05
C ALA A 619 14.38 27.91 -2.35
N MET A 620 14.77 26.64 -2.28
CA MET A 620 14.04 25.63 -1.50
C MET A 620 13.99 25.95 0.01
N ASP A 621 15.11 26.43 0.58
CA ASP A 621 15.17 26.81 1.99
C ASP A 621 14.33 28.07 2.29
N GLU A 622 14.32 29.04 1.37
CA GLU A 622 13.44 30.22 1.45
C GLU A 622 11.96 29.84 1.27
N LEU A 623 11.65 28.93 0.35
CA LEU A 623 10.29 28.44 0.12
C LEU A 623 9.74 27.76 1.39
N CYS A 624 10.52 26.89 2.04
CA CYS A 624 10.13 26.25 3.29
C CYS A 624 9.89 27.28 4.40
N ARG A 625 10.80 28.26 4.56
CA ARG A 625 10.61 29.36 5.53
C ARG A 625 9.38 30.21 5.23
N SER A 626 9.14 30.52 3.96
CA SER A 626 7.98 31.30 3.52
C SER A 626 6.68 30.56 3.76
N ALA A 627 6.66 29.23 3.58
CA ALA A 627 5.53 28.38 3.91
C ALA A 627 5.23 28.40 5.42
N SER A 628 6.25 28.23 6.28
CA SER A 628 6.07 28.33 7.74
C SER A 628 5.56 29.72 8.14
N ALA A 629 6.15 30.80 7.61
CA ALA A 629 5.74 32.17 7.89
C ALA A 629 4.29 32.45 7.43
N ALA A 630 3.87 31.89 6.29
CA ALA A 630 2.51 32.00 5.80
C ALA A 630 1.52 31.29 6.75
N VAL A 631 1.84 30.08 7.21
CA VAL A 631 1.01 29.34 8.18
C VAL A 631 0.94 30.06 9.53
N GLU A 632 2.04 30.64 9.99
CA GLU A 632 2.07 31.51 11.18
C GLU A 632 1.21 32.76 11.02
N ALA A 633 1.16 33.34 9.82
CA ALA A 633 0.29 34.46 9.45
C ALA A 633 -1.16 34.04 9.15
N SER A 634 -1.56 32.82 9.57
CA SER A 634 -2.91 32.26 9.37
C SER A 634 -3.35 32.17 7.90
N LYS A 635 -2.41 31.97 6.98
CA LYS A 635 -2.73 31.58 5.60
C LYS A 635 -2.94 30.07 5.56
N THR A 636 -4.16 29.67 5.25
CA THR A 636 -4.61 28.27 5.31
C THR A 636 -4.60 27.59 3.95
N LEU A 637 -4.42 28.34 2.85
CA LEU A 637 -4.23 27.79 1.51
C LEU A 637 -2.93 28.33 0.91
N LEU A 638 -1.97 27.45 0.61
CA LEU A 638 -0.69 27.82 0.02
C LEU A 638 -0.64 27.35 -1.43
N VAL A 639 -0.54 28.29 -2.37
CA VAL A 639 -0.37 27.99 -3.80
C VAL A 639 1.11 28.05 -4.13
N LEU A 640 1.72 26.91 -4.43
CA LEU A 640 3.08 26.82 -4.96
C LEU A 640 3.02 27.04 -6.47
N SER A 641 3.61 28.13 -6.98
CA SER A 641 3.43 28.55 -8.37
C SER A 641 4.73 28.79 -9.12
N ASP A 642 4.90 28.12 -10.26
CA ASP A 642 6.00 28.40 -11.21
C ASP A 642 5.61 29.44 -12.27
N ARG A 643 4.46 30.11 -12.14
CA ARG A 643 4.17 31.29 -12.99
C ARG A 643 5.20 32.39 -12.71
N GLY A 644 5.71 32.99 -13.77
CA GLY A 644 6.77 34.01 -13.70
C GLY A 644 8.14 33.54 -14.19
N VAL A 645 8.26 32.36 -14.81
CA VAL A 645 9.47 31.95 -15.53
C VAL A 645 9.78 32.96 -16.64
N ASP A 646 10.99 33.50 -16.61
CA ASP A 646 11.51 34.47 -17.56
C ASP A 646 13.02 34.25 -17.78
N ALA A 647 13.71 35.18 -18.44
CA ALA A 647 15.14 35.03 -18.73
C ALA A 647 16.06 35.04 -17.48
N ASP A 648 15.59 35.56 -16.34
CA ASP A 648 16.34 35.65 -15.09
C ASP A 648 15.87 34.64 -14.03
N HIS A 649 14.69 34.02 -14.22
CA HIS A 649 14.08 33.11 -13.26
C HIS A 649 13.72 31.77 -13.92
N ALA A 650 14.34 30.70 -13.44
CA ALA A 650 14.03 29.32 -13.81
C ALA A 650 13.06 28.68 -12.79
N PRO A 651 12.23 27.71 -13.20
CA PRO A 651 11.31 27.04 -12.29
C PRO A 651 12.05 26.05 -11.38
N ILE A 652 11.75 26.06 -10.09
CA ILE A 652 12.04 24.92 -9.22
C ILE A 652 11.12 23.78 -9.70
N PRO A 653 11.63 22.54 -9.90
CA PRO A 653 10.79 21.42 -10.28
C PRO A 653 9.60 21.28 -9.32
N SER A 654 8.38 21.23 -9.85
CA SER A 654 7.17 21.38 -9.01
C SER A 654 7.01 20.22 -8.03
N LEU A 655 7.48 19.02 -8.40
CA LEU A 655 7.56 17.87 -7.50
C LEU A 655 8.51 18.10 -6.32
N LEU A 656 9.68 18.70 -6.56
CA LEU A 656 10.67 19.02 -5.51
C LEU A 656 10.11 20.06 -4.53
N ALA A 657 9.48 21.11 -5.06
CA ALA A 657 8.84 22.14 -4.25
C ALA A 657 7.72 21.56 -3.37
N THR A 658 6.85 20.74 -3.97
CA THR A 658 5.70 20.12 -3.28
C THR A 658 6.15 19.22 -2.15
N ALA A 659 7.03 18.25 -2.43
CA ALA A 659 7.50 17.30 -1.44
C ALA A 659 8.34 17.99 -0.35
N GLY A 660 9.23 18.91 -0.74
CA GLY A 660 10.06 19.67 0.19
C GLY A 660 9.24 20.46 1.21
N VAL A 661 8.23 21.21 0.76
CA VAL A 661 7.32 21.97 1.63
C VAL A 661 6.44 21.03 2.47
N HIS A 662 5.87 19.98 1.86
CA HIS A 662 5.04 19.02 2.60
C HIS A 662 5.81 18.40 3.77
N HIS A 663 6.99 17.84 3.51
CA HIS A 663 7.80 17.21 4.57
C HIS A 663 8.34 18.20 5.60
N HIS A 664 8.66 19.43 5.18
CA HIS A 664 9.04 20.49 6.10
C HIS A 664 7.92 20.78 7.11
N LEU A 665 6.70 21.01 6.63
CA LEU A 665 5.54 21.29 7.48
C LEU A 665 5.12 20.07 8.32
N VAL A 666 5.32 18.84 7.83
CA VAL A 666 5.08 17.62 8.63
C VAL A 666 6.06 17.54 9.80
N ARG A 667 7.35 17.83 9.57
CA ARG A 667 8.38 17.85 10.62
C ARG A 667 8.13 18.92 11.68
N GLU A 668 7.59 20.07 11.28
CA GLU A 668 7.22 21.16 12.19
C GLU A 668 5.87 20.92 12.90
N GLY A 669 5.09 19.91 12.52
CA GLY A 669 3.75 19.67 13.07
C GLY A 669 2.72 20.72 12.63
N THR A 670 2.96 21.41 11.52
CA THR A 670 2.11 22.49 11.01
C THR A 670 1.39 22.13 9.71
N ARG A 671 1.66 20.96 9.11
CA ARG A 671 1.07 20.55 7.81
C ARG A 671 -0.46 20.51 7.82
N THR A 672 -1.09 20.12 8.92
CA THR A 672 -2.56 20.09 9.07
C THR A 672 -3.19 21.48 9.09
N ARG A 673 -2.42 22.54 9.32
CA ARG A 673 -2.92 23.93 9.38
C ARG A 673 -3.11 24.58 8.02
N CYS A 674 -2.77 23.90 6.92
CA CYS A 674 -2.95 24.44 5.58
C CYS A 674 -3.22 23.36 4.50
N GLY A 675 -3.86 23.77 3.40
CA GLY A 675 -3.89 23.03 2.14
C GLY A 675 -2.76 23.47 1.21
N LEU A 676 -2.17 22.54 0.47
CA LEU A 676 -1.18 22.83 -0.57
C LEU A 676 -1.84 22.69 -1.96
N ILE A 677 -1.66 23.69 -2.82
CA ILE A 677 -2.13 23.68 -4.20
C ILE A 677 -0.92 23.95 -5.09
N VAL A 678 -0.77 23.19 -6.18
CA VAL A 678 0.38 23.32 -7.08
C VAL A 678 -0.10 23.90 -8.41
N GLU A 679 0.35 25.09 -8.75
CA GLU A 679 0.18 25.67 -10.09
C GLU A 679 1.49 25.45 -10.86
N SER A 680 1.46 24.59 -11.88
CA SER A 680 2.69 24.22 -12.57
C SER A 680 2.57 24.19 -14.09
N GLY A 681 3.59 24.72 -14.76
CA GLY A 681 3.80 24.56 -16.19
C GLY A 681 4.41 23.21 -16.56
N GLU A 682 5.04 22.50 -15.62
CA GLU A 682 5.74 21.23 -15.85
C GLU A 682 4.78 20.04 -15.98
N ALA A 683 3.73 20.00 -15.16
CA ALA A 683 2.81 18.87 -15.03
C ALA A 683 1.85 18.76 -16.23
N ARG A 684 1.76 17.58 -16.86
CA ARG A 684 0.97 17.36 -18.08
C ARG A 684 0.47 15.93 -18.31
N GLU A 685 0.87 14.99 -17.46
CA GLU A 685 0.55 13.56 -17.57
C GLU A 685 -0.03 13.02 -16.27
N ALA A 686 -0.75 11.89 -16.35
CA ALA A 686 -1.36 11.26 -15.18
C ALA A 686 -0.33 10.92 -14.09
N HIS A 687 0.88 10.50 -14.48
CA HIS A 687 1.96 10.23 -13.53
C HIS A 687 2.41 11.48 -12.75
N HIS A 688 2.48 12.63 -13.42
CA HIS A 688 2.89 13.89 -12.77
C HIS A 688 1.86 14.29 -11.71
N MET A 689 0.57 14.20 -12.05
CA MET A 689 -0.53 14.47 -11.11
C MET A 689 -0.48 13.50 -9.93
N ALA A 690 -0.29 12.20 -10.20
CA ALA A 690 -0.22 11.17 -9.17
C ALA A 690 0.96 11.38 -8.20
N LEU A 691 2.11 11.86 -8.69
CA LEU A 691 3.26 12.19 -7.84
C LEU A 691 3.00 13.44 -7.00
N LEU A 692 2.52 14.53 -7.58
CA LEU A 692 2.22 15.77 -6.85
C LEU A 692 1.21 15.52 -5.72
N LEU A 693 0.14 14.78 -6.00
CA LEU A 693 -0.86 14.39 -4.99
C LEU A 693 -0.27 13.42 -3.95
N GLY A 694 0.48 12.41 -4.40
CA GLY A 694 1.13 11.42 -3.54
C GLY A 694 2.17 12.01 -2.58
N TYR A 695 2.78 13.15 -2.93
CA TYR A 695 3.72 13.91 -2.09
C TYR A 695 3.09 15.12 -1.38
N GLY A 696 1.76 15.20 -1.34
CA GLY A 696 1.04 16.04 -0.39
C GLY A 696 0.32 17.26 -0.97
N ALA A 697 0.26 17.42 -2.30
CA ALA A 697 -0.65 18.41 -2.90
C ALA A 697 -2.12 18.01 -2.64
N GLY A 698 -2.94 18.98 -2.29
CA GLY A 698 -4.40 18.84 -2.23
C GLY A 698 -5.02 18.98 -3.62
N ALA A 699 -4.47 19.85 -4.47
CA ALA A 699 -4.93 20.01 -5.84
C ALA A 699 -3.79 20.49 -6.75
N VAL A 700 -3.94 20.27 -8.06
CA VAL A 700 -2.95 20.63 -9.08
C VAL A 700 -3.64 21.38 -10.22
N ASN A 701 -3.08 22.52 -10.61
CA ASN A 701 -3.46 23.28 -11.78
C ASN A 701 -2.32 23.21 -12.82
N PRO A 702 -2.43 22.36 -13.86
CA PRO A 702 -1.44 22.23 -14.91
C PRO A 702 -1.64 23.31 -16.00
N TYR A 703 -1.46 24.58 -15.63
CA TYR A 703 -1.90 25.70 -16.49
C TYR A 703 -1.31 25.69 -17.90
N LEU A 704 -0.03 25.32 -18.06
CA LEU A 704 0.62 25.36 -19.36
C LEU A 704 0.11 24.24 -20.27
N ALA A 705 -0.30 23.10 -19.69
CA ALA A 705 -0.93 22.04 -20.45
C ALA A 705 -2.29 22.50 -20.99
N PHE A 706 -3.07 23.25 -20.20
CA PHE A 706 -4.32 23.86 -20.68
C PHE A 706 -4.08 24.89 -21.77
N GLU A 707 -3.17 25.85 -21.55
CA GLU A 707 -2.81 26.85 -22.57
C GLU A 707 -2.31 26.19 -23.86
N THR A 708 -1.58 25.07 -23.76
CA THR A 708 -1.15 24.26 -24.92
C THR A 708 -2.32 23.61 -25.64
N ILE A 709 -3.31 23.06 -24.92
CA ILE A 709 -4.50 22.45 -25.52
C ILE A 709 -5.34 23.49 -26.26
N GLU A 710 -5.53 24.67 -25.66
CA GLU A 710 -6.22 25.78 -26.30
C GLU A 710 -5.53 26.18 -27.61
N ASP A 711 -4.20 26.31 -27.58
CA ASP A 711 -3.37 26.63 -28.74
C ASP A 711 -3.47 25.56 -29.85
N LEU A 712 -3.38 24.27 -29.50
CA LEU A 712 -3.55 23.15 -30.45
C LEU A 712 -4.93 23.14 -31.13
N ILE A 713 -5.99 23.52 -30.39
CA ILE A 713 -7.34 23.62 -30.93
C ILE A 713 -7.47 24.85 -31.84
N CYS A 714 -6.86 25.98 -31.45
CA CYS A 714 -6.88 27.22 -32.24
C CYS A 714 -6.12 27.08 -33.57
N GLU A 715 -5.00 26.36 -33.58
CA GLU A 715 -4.22 26.05 -34.78
C GLU A 715 -4.85 24.92 -35.63
N GLY A 716 -5.89 24.26 -35.11
CA GLY A 716 -6.63 23.21 -35.83
C GLY A 716 -5.93 21.85 -35.85
N GLU A 717 -4.95 21.60 -34.98
CA GLU A 717 -4.32 20.29 -34.81
C GLU A 717 -5.25 19.28 -34.11
N VAL A 718 -6.07 19.78 -33.18
CA VAL A 718 -7.16 19.02 -32.56
C VAL A 718 -8.49 19.57 -33.08
N THR A 719 -9.25 18.73 -33.78
CA THR A 719 -10.50 19.13 -34.43
C THR A 719 -11.73 18.64 -33.65
N ASP A 720 -12.90 19.15 -34.02
CA ASP A 720 -14.22 18.67 -33.57
C ASP A 720 -14.58 18.93 -32.10
N ILE A 721 -13.79 19.75 -31.39
CA ILE A 721 -14.06 20.20 -30.01
C ILE A 721 -13.69 21.68 -29.85
N ASP A 722 -14.28 22.35 -28.85
CA ASP A 722 -13.89 23.71 -28.46
C ASP A 722 -12.88 23.70 -27.28
N PRO A 723 -12.18 24.82 -27.01
CA PRO A 723 -11.16 24.85 -25.95
C PRO A 723 -11.68 24.48 -24.54
N PRO A 724 -12.83 24.99 -24.07
CA PRO A 724 -13.40 24.57 -22.78
C PRO A 724 -13.68 23.07 -22.71
N GLN A 725 -14.22 22.47 -23.78
CA GLN A 725 -14.44 21.02 -23.84
C GLN A 725 -13.11 20.25 -23.81
N GLY A 726 -12.08 20.72 -24.52
CA GLY A 726 -10.75 20.13 -24.51
C GLY A 726 -10.11 20.12 -23.13
N ILE A 727 -10.23 21.21 -22.37
CA ILE A 727 -9.75 21.31 -20.98
C ILE A 727 -10.49 20.31 -20.09
N GLN A 728 -11.82 20.26 -20.17
CA GLN A 728 -12.63 19.32 -19.37
C GLN A 728 -12.32 17.86 -19.69
N HIS A 729 -12.13 17.52 -20.96
CA HIS A 729 -11.66 16.19 -21.35
C HIS A 729 -10.28 15.88 -20.78
N HIS A 730 -9.33 16.83 -20.80
CA HIS A 730 -8.01 16.62 -20.23
C HIS A 730 -8.06 16.41 -18.71
N ILE A 731 -8.86 17.20 -17.98
CA ILE A 731 -9.12 17.02 -16.53
C ILE A 731 -9.66 15.62 -16.25
N LEU A 732 -10.64 15.17 -17.04
CA LEU A 732 -11.23 13.83 -16.91
C LEU A 732 -10.21 12.72 -17.19
N ALA A 733 -9.39 12.88 -18.24
CA ALA A 733 -8.36 11.92 -18.61
C ALA A 733 -7.31 11.77 -17.51
N LEU A 734 -6.82 12.89 -16.97
CA LEU A 734 -5.86 12.92 -15.86
C LEU A 734 -6.47 12.33 -14.59
N THR A 735 -7.70 12.70 -14.24
CA THR A 735 -8.40 12.15 -13.06
C THR A 735 -8.54 10.64 -13.14
N LYS A 736 -8.99 10.11 -14.29
CA LYS A 736 -9.07 8.65 -14.52
C LYS A 736 -7.70 8.00 -14.48
N GLY A 737 -6.68 8.68 -14.97
CA GLY A 737 -5.29 8.25 -14.89
C GLY A 737 -4.81 8.12 -13.45
N VAL A 738 -5.01 9.14 -12.61
CA VAL A 738 -4.67 9.11 -11.18
C VAL A 738 -5.42 8.01 -10.45
N LEU A 739 -6.74 7.88 -10.68
CA LEU A 739 -7.54 6.81 -10.09
C LEU A 739 -6.99 5.41 -10.46
N LYS A 740 -6.54 5.23 -11.70
CA LYS A 740 -5.90 3.99 -12.15
C LYS A 740 -4.56 3.75 -11.45
N VAL A 741 -3.74 4.79 -11.24
CA VAL A 741 -2.48 4.66 -10.49
C VAL A 741 -2.75 4.25 -9.03
N MET A 742 -3.74 4.88 -8.38
CA MET A 742 -4.17 4.50 -7.02
C MET A 742 -4.66 3.06 -6.95
N SER A 743 -5.48 2.64 -7.93
CA SER A 743 -6.09 1.32 -7.96
C SER A 743 -5.06 0.19 -8.15
N LYS A 744 -3.88 0.48 -8.72
CA LYS A 744 -2.77 -0.51 -8.81
C LYS A 744 -2.35 -1.02 -7.45
N MET A 745 -2.44 -0.21 -6.40
CA MET A 745 -2.15 -0.58 -5.01
C MET A 745 -3.41 -1.01 -4.24
N GLY A 746 -4.59 -0.99 -4.88
CA GLY A 746 -5.87 -1.26 -4.24
C GLY A 746 -6.41 -0.11 -3.40
N ILE A 747 -5.94 1.13 -3.65
CA ILE A 747 -6.38 2.32 -2.90
C ILE A 747 -7.63 2.90 -3.58
N SER A 748 -8.66 3.16 -2.77
CA SER A 748 -9.99 3.54 -3.25
C SER A 748 -10.24 5.05 -3.19
N THR A 749 -9.58 5.77 -2.28
CA THR A 749 -9.83 7.22 -2.08
C THR A 749 -8.58 8.07 -2.26
N LEU A 750 -8.75 9.23 -2.88
CA LEU A 750 -7.67 10.20 -3.03
C LEU A 750 -7.15 10.67 -1.67
N GLN A 751 -8.03 10.79 -0.68
CA GLN A 751 -7.69 11.26 0.65
C GLN A 751 -6.61 10.39 1.30
N SER A 752 -6.75 9.06 1.23
CA SER A 752 -5.74 8.13 1.75
C SER A 752 -4.48 8.05 0.89
N TYR A 753 -4.59 8.33 -0.42
CA TYR A 753 -3.44 8.36 -1.33
C TYR A 753 -2.55 9.60 -1.13
N ARG A 754 -3.15 10.73 -0.75
CA ARG A 754 -2.46 12.00 -0.53
C ARG A 754 -1.43 11.87 0.60
N GLY A 755 -0.15 12.06 0.28
CA GLY A 755 0.95 11.93 1.25
C GLY A 755 1.38 10.48 1.54
N ALA A 756 0.82 9.48 0.83
CA ALA A 756 1.14 8.06 1.04
C ALA A 756 2.43 7.61 0.36
N GLN A 757 2.94 8.36 -0.63
CA GLN A 757 4.22 8.09 -1.30
C GLN A 757 4.30 6.68 -1.93
N ILE A 758 3.32 6.32 -2.76
CA ILE A 758 3.24 5.00 -3.41
C ILE A 758 4.19 4.92 -4.63
N PHE A 759 5.47 5.21 -4.39
CA PHE A 759 6.51 5.32 -5.39
C PHE A 759 7.85 4.80 -4.88
N GLU A 760 8.68 4.29 -5.80
CA GLU A 760 10.10 4.05 -5.59
C GLU A 760 10.91 5.01 -6.46
N ALA A 761 11.98 5.59 -5.91
CA ALA A 761 12.94 6.38 -6.66
C ALA A 761 14.09 5.50 -7.17
N ILE A 762 14.48 5.69 -8.43
CA ILE A 762 15.60 4.99 -9.07
C ILE A 762 16.57 6.03 -9.60
N GLY A 763 17.79 6.04 -9.05
CA GLY A 763 18.85 6.95 -9.48
C GLY A 763 18.88 8.30 -8.77
N LEU A 764 18.22 8.44 -7.61
CA LEU A 764 18.32 9.63 -6.74
C LEU A 764 19.18 9.30 -5.51
N ASP A 765 20.13 10.16 -5.16
CA ASP A 765 20.99 9.95 -4.00
C ASP A 765 20.22 10.02 -2.67
N LYS A 766 20.65 9.21 -1.70
CA LYS A 766 19.97 9.06 -0.40
C LYS A 766 19.85 10.39 0.38
N PRO A 767 20.88 11.25 0.46
CA PRO A 767 20.77 12.55 1.12
C PRO A 767 19.69 13.48 0.54
N PHE A 768 19.54 13.51 -0.79
CA PHE A 768 18.50 14.30 -1.46
C PHE A 768 17.11 13.75 -1.15
N VAL A 769 16.93 12.43 -1.26
CA VAL A 769 15.67 11.75 -0.92
C VAL A 769 15.31 11.97 0.55
N ASP A 770 16.26 11.82 1.47
CA ASP A 770 16.00 11.98 2.91
C ASP A 770 15.56 13.41 3.27
N ARG A 771 16.09 14.41 2.56
CA ARG A 771 15.74 15.82 2.78
C ARG A 771 14.36 16.17 2.20
N TYR A 772 14.12 15.83 0.95
CA TYR A 772 12.99 16.34 0.17
C TYR A 772 11.85 15.34 -0.05
N PHE A 773 12.14 14.04 -0.06
CA PHE A 773 11.20 12.94 -0.34
C PHE A 773 11.24 11.89 0.77
N THR A 774 11.34 12.36 2.03
CA THR A 774 11.64 11.53 3.22
C THR A 774 10.79 10.26 3.24
N TRP A 775 11.43 9.11 3.52
CA TRP A 775 10.85 7.75 3.54
C TRP A 775 10.60 7.09 2.19
N THR A 776 10.85 7.76 1.06
CA THR A 776 10.80 7.11 -0.26
C THR A 776 11.97 6.13 -0.41
N ALA A 777 11.70 4.93 -0.95
CA ALA A 777 12.74 3.97 -1.26
C ALA A 777 13.64 4.50 -2.39
N SER A 778 14.96 4.45 -2.20
CA SER A 778 15.95 4.71 -3.26
C SER A 778 17.14 3.78 -3.09
N ARG A 779 17.05 2.59 -3.69
CA ARG A 779 18.04 1.52 -3.52
C ARG A 779 19.27 1.71 -4.41
N ILE A 780 19.07 2.36 -5.56
CA ILE A 780 20.12 2.74 -6.50
C ILE A 780 20.29 4.25 -6.39
N GLY A 781 21.31 4.67 -5.65
CA GLY A 781 21.68 6.08 -5.57
C GLY A 781 22.16 6.60 -6.92
N GLY A 782 22.05 7.91 -7.14
CA GLY A 782 22.51 8.53 -8.37
C GLY A 782 22.67 10.03 -8.22
N ILE A 783 21.81 10.78 -8.88
CA ILE A 783 21.88 12.23 -8.93
C ILE A 783 21.32 12.88 -7.67
N GLY A 784 21.82 14.08 -7.37
CA GLY A 784 21.31 14.95 -6.31
C GLY A 784 20.88 16.31 -6.87
N ILE A 785 20.80 17.31 -5.99
CA ILE A 785 20.33 18.65 -6.33
C ILE A 785 21.17 19.33 -7.42
N GLU A 786 22.45 18.97 -7.52
CA GLU A 786 23.38 19.52 -8.50
C GLU A 786 22.99 19.17 -9.93
N THR A 787 22.65 17.91 -10.19
CA THR A 787 22.25 17.47 -11.52
C THR A 787 20.83 17.93 -11.84
N VAL A 788 19.92 17.87 -10.87
CA VAL A 788 18.55 18.38 -11.04
C VAL A 788 18.57 19.86 -11.44
N SER A 789 19.41 20.67 -10.79
CA SER A 789 19.62 22.08 -11.18
C SER A 789 20.15 22.20 -12.60
N ALA A 790 21.19 21.44 -12.94
CA ALA A 790 21.80 21.48 -14.28
C ALA A 790 20.83 21.08 -15.40
N GLU A 791 19.93 20.12 -15.17
CA GLU A 791 18.90 19.74 -16.15
C GLU A 791 17.89 20.87 -16.38
N VAL A 792 17.46 21.55 -15.32
CA VAL A 792 16.59 22.73 -15.41
C VAL A 792 17.30 23.87 -16.14
N GLU A 793 18.55 24.16 -15.79
CA GLU A 793 19.37 25.21 -16.41
C GLU A 793 19.54 24.98 -17.92
N ARG A 794 19.73 23.72 -18.37
CA ARG A 794 19.85 23.40 -19.80
C ARG A 794 18.56 23.70 -20.56
N ARG A 795 17.41 23.30 -20.01
CA ARG A 795 16.09 23.59 -20.63
C ARG A 795 15.82 25.08 -20.65
N HIS A 796 16.10 25.77 -19.55
CA HIS A 796 15.93 27.22 -19.42
C HIS A 796 16.80 28.00 -20.40
N ALA A 797 18.11 27.70 -20.47
CA ALA A 797 19.04 28.38 -21.38
C ALA A 797 18.68 28.19 -22.86
N ARG A 798 18.06 27.06 -23.21
CA ARG A 798 17.52 26.83 -24.56
C ARG A 798 16.30 27.70 -24.86
N ALA A 799 15.39 27.84 -23.89
CA ALA A 799 14.21 28.68 -24.03
C ALA A 799 14.54 30.19 -24.04
N PHE A 800 15.63 30.59 -23.38
CA PHE A 800 16.10 31.97 -23.28
C PHE A 800 17.56 32.12 -23.75
N PRO A 801 17.84 31.97 -25.06
CA PRO A 801 19.21 32.02 -25.58
C PRO A 801 19.82 33.43 -25.46
N THR A 802 21.06 33.52 -24.98
CA THR A 802 21.77 34.81 -24.82
C THR A 802 22.35 35.37 -26.12
N ARG A 803 22.67 34.52 -27.12
CA ARG A 803 23.14 34.91 -28.47
C ARG A 803 22.80 33.83 -29.51
N GLY A 804 22.03 34.17 -30.56
CA GLY A 804 21.71 33.27 -31.68
C GLY A 804 20.30 33.48 -32.23
N SER A 805 20.01 32.90 -33.40
CA SER A 805 18.64 32.77 -33.91
C SER A 805 17.92 31.66 -33.15
N ASP A 806 16.75 31.98 -32.61
CA ASP A 806 15.82 31.01 -32.06
C ASP A 806 15.39 30.04 -33.17
N ASP A 807 15.52 28.73 -32.96
CA ASP A 807 14.99 27.73 -33.90
C ASP A 807 13.46 27.69 -33.86
N GLY A 808 12.85 28.18 -32.77
CA GLY A 808 11.40 28.31 -32.64
C GLY A 808 10.65 26.97 -32.67
N GLU A 809 11.34 25.85 -32.43
CA GLU A 809 10.75 24.51 -32.51
C GLU A 809 10.92 23.75 -31.19
N LEU A 810 9.96 22.87 -30.89
CA LEU A 810 10.05 21.92 -29.79
C LEU A 810 10.98 20.76 -30.17
N ASP A 811 11.49 20.04 -29.17
CA ASP A 811 12.15 18.77 -29.46
C ASP A 811 11.17 17.77 -30.05
N SER A 812 11.63 16.97 -31.02
CA SER A 812 10.84 15.88 -31.60
C SER A 812 10.46 14.76 -30.61
N GLY A 813 11.06 14.75 -29.41
CA GLY A 813 10.88 13.72 -28.39
C GLY A 813 11.69 12.47 -28.71
N GLY A 814 11.07 11.30 -28.51
CA GLY A 814 11.68 10.00 -28.73
C GLY A 814 11.62 9.09 -27.51
N GLU A 815 10.70 9.33 -26.59
CA GLU A 815 10.47 8.47 -25.43
C GLU A 815 9.56 7.32 -25.76
N TYR A 816 8.43 7.61 -26.43
CA TYR A 816 7.41 6.61 -26.70
C TYR A 816 7.68 5.85 -27.99
N GLN A 817 8.36 6.50 -28.95
CA GLN A 817 8.71 5.93 -30.24
C GLN A 817 10.14 6.31 -30.64
N TRP A 818 10.88 5.35 -31.21
CA TRP A 818 12.21 5.64 -31.73
C TRP A 818 12.19 6.77 -32.77
N ARG A 819 13.08 7.74 -32.56
CA ARG A 819 13.41 8.83 -33.49
C ARG A 819 14.91 8.86 -33.71
N ARG A 820 15.33 9.29 -34.90
CA ARG A 820 16.75 9.37 -35.25
C ARG A 820 17.54 10.29 -34.32
N ASP A 821 16.93 11.42 -33.96
CA ASP A 821 17.51 12.47 -33.12
C ASP A 821 16.88 12.49 -31.71
N GLY A 822 16.22 11.38 -31.32
CA GLY A 822 15.50 11.23 -30.06
C GLY A 822 16.30 10.58 -28.93
N GLU A 823 15.62 9.97 -27.96
CA GLU A 823 16.26 9.15 -26.93
C GLU A 823 16.82 7.86 -27.52
N TYR A 824 17.81 7.29 -26.85
CA TYR A 824 18.36 5.99 -27.22
C TYR A 824 17.36 4.87 -26.93
N HIS A 825 17.10 4.03 -27.94
CA HIS A 825 16.32 2.79 -27.80
C HIS A 825 17.20 1.56 -28.03
N LEU A 826 17.04 0.57 -27.16
CA LEU A 826 17.65 -0.77 -27.27
C LEU A 826 17.29 -1.42 -28.62
N PHE A 827 16.01 -1.35 -29.00
CA PHE A 827 15.51 -1.87 -30.25
C PHE A 827 15.32 -0.73 -31.25
N ASN A 828 16.23 -0.67 -32.21
CA ASN A 828 16.23 0.34 -33.27
C ASN A 828 16.27 -0.36 -34.64
N PRO A 829 16.08 0.38 -35.76
CA PRO A 829 16.00 -0.23 -37.08
C PRO A 829 17.21 -1.09 -37.44
N GLU A 830 18.42 -0.72 -36.97
CA GLU A 830 19.63 -1.48 -37.25
C GLU A 830 19.69 -2.79 -36.47
N THR A 831 19.44 -2.75 -35.15
CA THR A 831 19.47 -3.96 -34.31
C THR A 831 18.40 -4.96 -34.74
N VAL A 832 17.19 -4.48 -35.08
CA VAL A 832 16.10 -5.32 -35.58
C VAL A 832 16.47 -5.95 -36.94
N TYR A 833 17.02 -5.17 -37.87
CA TYR A 833 17.42 -5.68 -39.18
C TYR A 833 18.47 -6.79 -39.07
N LYS A 834 19.53 -6.59 -38.27
CA LYS A 834 20.60 -7.60 -38.13
C LYS A 834 20.08 -8.90 -37.50
N LEU A 835 19.22 -8.82 -36.49
CA LEU A 835 18.63 -10.01 -35.87
C LEU A 835 17.76 -10.81 -36.87
N GLN A 836 16.92 -10.12 -37.65
CA GLN A 836 16.09 -10.76 -38.68
C GLN A 836 16.96 -11.41 -39.75
N HIS A 837 17.99 -10.71 -40.24
CA HIS A 837 18.86 -11.21 -41.30
C HIS A 837 19.69 -12.42 -40.84
N ALA A 838 20.23 -12.39 -39.63
CA ALA A 838 20.95 -13.51 -39.04
C ALA A 838 20.06 -14.75 -38.91
N SER A 839 18.83 -14.57 -38.40
CA SER A 839 17.89 -15.68 -38.17
C SER A 839 17.39 -16.30 -39.48
N GLN A 840 17.15 -15.49 -40.52
CA GLN A 840 16.69 -15.99 -41.82
C GLN A 840 17.80 -16.66 -42.65
N SER A 841 19.02 -16.14 -42.58
CA SER A 841 20.16 -16.65 -43.36
C SER A 841 20.94 -17.77 -42.67
N GLY A 842 20.77 -17.94 -41.36
CA GLY A 842 21.53 -18.90 -40.55
C GLY A 842 22.99 -18.48 -40.32
N GLN A 843 23.35 -17.23 -40.59
CA GLN A 843 24.74 -16.74 -40.50
C GLN A 843 25.06 -16.23 -39.10
N TYR A 844 25.88 -16.97 -38.35
CA TYR A 844 26.27 -16.64 -36.99
C TYR A 844 27.10 -15.35 -36.87
N GLU A 845 27.94 -15.01 -37.87
CA GLU A 845 28.71 -13.75 -37.83
C GLU A 845 27.81 -12.52 -37.82
N ILE A 846 26.68 -12.56 -38.54
CA ILE A 846 25.69 -11.47 -38.53
C ILE A 846 24.99 -11.38 -37.15
N TYR A 847 24.75 -12.52 -36.50
CA TYR A 847 24.26 -12.54 -35.13
C TYR A 847 25.29 -11.94 -34.17
N ARG A 848 26.59 -12.18 -34.38
CA ARG A 848 27.65 -11.56 -33.57
C ARG A 848 27.68 -10.05 -33.74
N GLU A 849 27.51 -9.53 -34.95
CA GLU A 849 27.36 -8.08 -35.15
C GLU A 849 26.14 -7.52 -34.42
N TYR A 850 25.00 -8.22 -34.45
CA TYR A 850 23.82 -7.84 -33.66
C TYR A 850 24.13 -7.85 -32.16
N ALA A 851 24.77 -8.91 -31.68
CA ALA A 851 25.13 -9.06 -30.27
C ALA A 851 26.13 -7.98 -29.83
N GLU A 852 27.10 -7.61 -30.67
CA GLU A 852 28.02 -6.49 -30.44
C GLU A 852 27.25 -5.17 -30.36
N LEU A 853 26.35 -4.86 -31.29
CA LEU A 853 25.52 -3.64 -31.21
C LEU A 853 24.67 -3.56 -29.93
N VAL A 854 24.19 -4.71 -29.44
CA VAL A 854 23.41 -4.78 -28.18
C VAL A 854 24.32 -4.82 -26.94
N ASN A 855 25.55 -5.33 -27.02
CA ASN A 855 26.46 -5.43 -25.87
C ASN A 855 27.33 -4.17 -25.69
N ASP A 856 27.71 -3.50 -26.78
CA ASP A 856 28.42 -2.22 -26.77
C ASP A 856 27.57 -1.08 -26.18
N GLN A 857 26.29 -1.34 -25.92
CA GLN A 857 25.41 -0.53 -25.08
C GLN A 857 25.91 -0.39 -23.64
N SER A 858 26.83 -1.25 -23.18
CA SER A 858 27.59 -1.01 -21.94
C SER A 858 28.32 0.35 -21.96
N GLN A 859 28.66 0.88 -23.15
CA GLN A 859 29.28 2.19 -23.31
C GLN A 859 28.26 3.34 -23.44
N GLN A 860 27.05 3.09 -23.95
CA GLN A 860 25.96 4.09 -24.08
C GLN A 860 25.00 4.11 -22.87
N ARG A 861 25.22 3.22 -21.88
CA ARG A 861 24.59 3.19 -20.55
C ARG A 861 23.06 3.02 -20.49
N ALA A 862 22.40 2.40 -21.47
CA ALA A 862 20.92 2.29 -21.44
C ALA A 862 20.32 1.46 -20.28
N THR A 863 21.06 0.50 -19.71
CA THR A 863 20.54 -0.42 -18.68
C THR A 863 21.51 -0.60 -17.52
N LEU A 864 21.00 -0.95 -16.33
CA LEU A 864 21.83 -1.21 -15.15
C LEU A 864 22.83 -2.34 -15.38
N ARG A 865 22.44 -3.40 -16.11
CA ARG A 865 23.35 -4.52 -16.43
C ARG A 865 24.55 -4.08 -17.27
N GLY A 866 24.40 -3.02 -18.07
CA GLY A 866 25.48 -2.44 -18.86
C GLY A 866 26.57 -1.77 -18.03
N LEU A 867 26.32 -1.47 -16.75
CA LEU A 867 27.30 -0.89 -15.83
C LEU A 867 28.25 -1.93 -15.21
N PHE A 868 28.01 -3.22 -15.43
CA PHE A 868 28.83 -4.29 -14.89
C PHE A 868 29.82 -4.81 -15.93
N GLU A 869 31.06 -5.07 -15.51
CA GLU A 869 32.05 -5.81 -16.28
C GLU A 869 32.24 -7.21 -15.71
N LEU A 870 32.33 -8.22 -16.58
CA LEU A 870 32.62 -9.59 -16.17
C LEU A 870 34.12 -9.77 -15.94
N LYS A 871 34.51 -10.06 -14.70
CA LYS A 871 35.89 -10.43 -14.39
C LYS A 871 36.18 -11.84 -14.88
N SER A 872 36.95 -11.94 -15.96
CA SER A 872 37.38 -13.21 -16.54
C SER A 872 38.31 -13.99 -15.60
N ALA A 873 38.30 -15.32 -15.72
CA ALA A 873 39.28 -16.18 -15.06
C ALA A 873 40.69 -15.96 -15.65
N ASP A 874 41.73 -16.15 -14.83
CA ASP A 874 43.13 -15.97 -15.27
C ASP A 874 43.53 -16.95 -16.40
N THR A 875 42.84 -18.09 -16.52
CA THR A 875 43.04 -19.06 -17.59
C THR A 875 41.67 -19.47 -18.16
N PRO A 876 41.39 -19.12 -19.44
CA PRO A 876 40.18 -19.59 -20.13
C PRO A 876 40.19 -21.10 -20.31
N ILE A 877 39.00 -21.72 -20.27
CA ILE A 877 38.83 -23.13 -20.60
C ILE A 877 38.58 -23.29 -22.12
N PRO A 878 38.94 -24.45 -22.70
CA PRO A 878 38.51 -24.84 -24.03
C PRO A 878 36.97 -24.86 -24.17
N LEU A 879 36.44 -24.50 -25.34
CA LEU A 879 34.99 -24.44 -25.57
C LEU A 879 34.31 -25.82 -25.47
N ASP A 880 35.04 -26.89 -25.78
CA ASP A 880 34.60 -28.28 -25.64
C ASP A 880 34.46 -28.75 -24.18
N GLU A 881 34.99 -28.00 -23.21
CA GLU A 881 34.74 -28.23 -21.78
C GLU A 881 33.46 -27.52 -21.29
N VAL A 882 32.89 -26.61 -22.07
CA VAL A 882 31.61 -25.95 -21.75
C VAL A 882 30.47 -26.93 -21.98
N GLU A 883 29.40 -26.84 -21.18
CA GLU A 883 28.21 -27.66 -21.39
C GLU A 883 27.66 -27.52 -22.82
N PRO A 884 27.20 -28.61 -23.46
CA PRO A 884 26.72 -28.57 -24.84
C PRO A 884 25.43 -27.75 -24.95
N ILE A 885 25.14 -27.22 -26.14
CA ILE A 885 23.98 -26.35 -26.37
C ILE A 885 22.65 -27.03 -26.01
N GLU A 886 22.55 -28.34 -26.20
CA GLU A 886 21.38 -29.16 -25.87
C GLU A 886 21.10 -29.19 -24.36
N ALA A 887 22.09 -28.94 -23.50
CA ALA A 887 21.91 -28.80 -22.05
C ALA A 887 21.52 -27.37 -21.63
N ILE A 888 21.83 -26.37 -22.46
CA ILE A 888 21.53 -24.95 -22.22
C ILE A 888 20.10 -24.64 -22.66
N LEU A 889 19.69 -25.09 -23.86
CA LEU A 889 18.40 -24.78 -24.48
C LEU A 889 17.17 -25.05 -23.58
N PRO A 890 17.10 -26.14 -22.78
CA PRO A 890 15.98 -26.39 -21.88
C PRO A 890 15.75 -25.32 -20.81
N ARG A 891 16.75 -24.46 -20.56
CA ARG A 891 16.65 -23.33 -19.62
C ARG A 891 15.93 -22.14 -20.22
N PHE A 892 15.76 -22.09 -21.55
CA PHE A 892 15.08 -21.01 -22.23
C PHE A 892 13.57 -21.25 -22.28
N SER A 893 12.82 -20.15 -22.20
CA SER A 893 11.38 -20.16 -22.38
C SER A 893 10.96 -18.94 -23.17
N THR A 894 10.01 -19.09 -24.10
CA THR A 894 9.43 -17.92 -24.75
C THR A 894 8.52 -17.19 -23.76
N GLY A 895 8.49 -15.87 -23.85
CA GLY A 895 7.58 -15.06 -23.04
C GLY A 895 6.10 -15.45 -23.22
N ALA A 896 5.31 -15.18 -22.19
CA ALA A 896 3.87 -15.40 -22.20
C ALA A 896 3.16 -14.36 -23.08
N MET A 897 2.78 -14.74 -24.30
CA MET A 897 2.12 -13.87 -25.28
C MET A 897 0.80 -14.49 -25.71
N SER A 898 -0.31 -13.81 -25.45
CA SER A 898 -1.63 -14.42 -25.63
C SER A 898 -2.02 -14.60 -27.10
N TYR A 899 -2.66 -15.72 -27.40
CA TYR A 899 -3.43 -15.87 -28.63
C TYR A 899 -4.52 -14.79 -28.72
N GLY A 900 -4.47 -13.97 -29.77
CA GLY A 900 -5.26 -12.75 -29.93
C GLY A 900 -4.42 -11.47 -29.78
N SER A 901 -3.41 -11.46 -28.91
CA SER A 901 -2.38 -10.41 -28.93
C SER A 901 -1.48 -10.62 -30.16
N ILE A 902 -1.00 -11.84 -30.34
CA ILE A 902 -0.30 -12.31 -31.54
C ILE A 902 -1.20 -13.25 -32.36
N SER A 903 -0.85 -13.47 -33.62
CA SER A 903 -1.61 -14.34 -34.53
C SER A 903 -1.45 -15.83 -34.15
N ALA A 904 -2.31 -16.69 -34.70
CA ALA A 904 -2.20 -18.14 -34.51
C ALA A 904 -0.86 -18.66 -35.02
N GLU A 905 -0.44 -18.19 -36.20
CA GLU A 905 0.79 -18.60 -36.86
C GLU A 905 2.02 -18.24 -36.02
N ALA A 906 2.07 -17.02 -35.47
CA ALA A 906 3.15 -16.62 -34.58
C ALA A 906 3.18 -17.46 -33.31
N HIS A 907 2.01 -17.67 -32.69
CA HIS A 907 1.90 -18.42 -31.44
C HIS A 907 2.26 -19.91 -31.60
N GLU A 908 1.78 -20.55 -32.66
CA GLU A 908 2.05 -21.95 -32.97
C GLU A 908 3.51 -22.16 -33.40
N THR A 909 4.09 -21.22 -34.16
CA THR A 909 5.51 -21.27 -34.55
C THR A 909 6.42 -21.28 -33.32
N LEU A 910 6.13 -20.45 -32.32
CA LEU A 910 6.89 -20.44 -31.06
C LEU A 910 6.78 -21.78 -30.32
N ALA A 911 5.58 -22.36 -30.23
CA ALA A 911 5.39 -23.65 -29.58
C ALA A 911 6.15 -24.77 -30.29
N ILE A 912 6.03 -24.86 -31.62
CA ILE A 912 6.76 -25.85 -32.42
C ILE A 912 8.28 -25.70 -32.22
N ALA A 913 8.79 -24.47 -32.31
CA ALA A 913 10.22 -24.20 -32.15
C ALA A 913 10.74 -24.64 -30.78
N MET A 914 10.06 -24.26 -29.69
CA MET A 914 10.51 -24.60 -28.34
C MET A 914 10.42 -26.10 -28.06
N ASN A 915 9.34 -26.76 -28.52
CA ASN A 915 9.18 -28.20 -28.36
C ASN A 915 10.26 -28.98 -29.12
N ARG A 916 10.64 -28.54 -30.33
CA ARG A 916 11.76 -29.13 -31.09
C ARG A 916 13.11 -28.99 -30.37
N LEU A 917 13.30 -27.90 -29.61
CA LEU A 917 14.53 -27.61 -28.86
C LEU A 917 14.55 -28.24 -27.46
N GLY A 918 13.48 -28.92 -27.03
CA GLY A 918 13.33 -29.39 -25.64
C GLY A 918 13.18 -28.26 -24.62
N ALA A 919 12.88 -27.05 -25.10
CA ALA A 919 12.65 -25.85 -24.32
C ALA A 919 11.13 -25.64 -24.12
N LYS A 920 10.72 -24.50 -23.55
CA LYS A 920 9.31 -24.29 -23.19
C LYS A 920 8.70 -23.05 -23.85
N SER A 921 7.49 -23.17 -24.38
CA SER A 921 6.67 -22.03 -24.77
C SER A 921 5.54 -21.80 -23.77
N ASN A 922 4.94 -20.60 -23.79
CA ASN A 922 3.90 -20.19 -22.86
C ASN A 922 2.68 -19.63 -23.60
N THR A 923 1.48 -20.06 -23.22
CA THR A 923 0.19 -19.67 -23.84
C THR A 923 -0.16 -18.18 -23.71
N GLY A 924 0.40 -17.50 -22.70
CA GLY A 924 -0.17 -16.24 -22.22
C GLY A 924 -1.62 -16.40 -21.73
N GLU A 925 -2.28 -15.26 -21.52
CA GLU A 925 -3.63 -15.15 -20.93
C GLU A 925 -4.78 -15.46 -21.90
N GLY A 926 -4.49 -16.01 -23.09
CA GLY A 926 -5.45 -16.11 -24.19
C GLY A 926 -6.22 -17.43 -24.30
N GLY A 927 -5.90 -18.42 -23.45
CA GLY A 927 -6.27 -19.82 -23.66
C GLY A 927 -5.44 -20.49 -24.76
N GLU A 928 -5.72 -21.77 -25.00
CA GLU A 928 -5.09 -22.56 -26.07
C GLU A 928 -6.13 -23.48 -26.69
N ASP A 929 -6.16 -23.54 -28.03
CA ASP A 929 -7.07 -24.42 -28.76
C ASP A 929 -6.73 -25.90 -28.49
N PRO A 930 -7.70 -26.75 -28.05
CA PRO A 930 -7.49 -28.17 -27.79
C PRO A 930 -6.95 -28.97 -28.99
N ASP A 931 -7.20 -28.53 -30.23
CA ASP A 931 -6.67 -29.17 -31.44
C ASP A 931 -5.13 -29.20 -31.47
N ARG A 932 -4.46 -28.38 -30.64
CA ARG A 932 -3.01 -28.32 -30.51
C ARG A 932 -2.42 -29.38 -29.58
N PHE A 933 -3.24 -30.09 -28.80
CA PHE A 933 -2.79 -31.04 -27.79
C PHE A 933 -2.33 -32.37 -28.38
N THR A 934 -2.75 -32.66 -29.62
CA THR A 934 -2.24 -33.80 -30.38
C THR A 934 -1.08 -33.37 -31.29
N PRO A 935 0.01 -34.15 -31.39
CA PRO A 935 1.06 -33.91 -32.38
C PRO A 935 0.51 -33.98 -33.81
N ASP A 936 1.05 -33.12 -34.68
CA ASP A 936 0.71 -33.09 -36.09
C ASP A 936 1.31 -34.30 -36.82
N ALA A 937 0.82 -34.58 -38.03
CA ALA A 937 1.26 -35.75 -38.81
C ALA A 937 2.76 -35.76 -39.17
N ASN A 938 3.41 -34.59 -39.15
CA ASN A 938 4.86 -34.45 -39.39
C ASN A 938 5.71 -34.61 -38.12
N GLY A 939 5.08 -34.88 -36.96
CA GLY A 939 5.73 -35.00 -35.66
C GLY A 939 5.90 -33.69 -34.90
N ASP A 940 5.48 -32.55 -35.47
CA ASP A 940 5.50 -31.28 -34.75
C ASP A 940 4.45 -31.27 -33.63
N HIS A 941 4.77 -30.57 -32.55
CA HIS A 941 3.86 -30.39 -31.45
C HIS A 941 3.56 -28.91 -31.25
N ARG A 942 2.29 -28.53 -31.44
CA ARG A 942 1.82 -27.15 -31.31
C ARG A 942 1.38 -26.77 -29.89
N ARG A 943 1.34 -27.71 -28.94
CA ARG A 943 0.99 -27.47 -27.54
C ARG A 943 2.04 -26.62 -26.85
N SER A 944 1.63 -25.64 -26.07
CA SER A 944 2.56 -24.90 -25.21
C SER A 944 2.82 -25.68 -23.91
N ALA A 945 4.09 -25.83 -23.54
CA ALA A 945 4.49 -26.53 -22.32
C ALA A 945 4.03 -25.81 -21.04
N ILE A 946 4.02 -24.48 -21.06
CA ILE A 946 3.59 -23.64 -19.94
C ILE A 946 2.21 -23.06 -20.24
N LYS A 947 1.27 -23.25 -19.31
CA LYS A 947 -0.08 -22.71 -19.41
C LYS A 947 -0.34 -21.67 -18.35
N GLN A 948 -0.77 -20.49 -18.77
CA GLN A 948 -1.00 -19.38 -17.84
C GLN A 948 -2.42 -19.41 -17.26
N VAL A 949 -2.52 -19.07 -15.97
CA VAL A 949 -3.76 -18.83 -15.24
C VAL A 949 -3.70 -17.36 -14.79
N ALA A 950 -4.48 -16.51 -15.46
CA ALA A 950 -4.54 -15.06 -15.23
C ALA A 950 -5.95 -14.64 -14.75
N SER A 951 -6.10 -13.41 -14.27
CA SER A 951 -7.33 -12.90 -13.62
C SER A 951 -8.63 -13.17 -14.40
N GLY A 952 -8.63 -12.97 -15.71
CA GLY A 952 -9.82 -13.22 -16.56
C GLY A 952 -10.19 -14.70 -16.76
N ARG A 953 -9.34 -15.64 -16.37
CA ARG A 953 -9.50 -17.11 -16.55
C ARG A 953 -9.89 -17.53 -17.98
N PHE A 954 -9.52 -16.74 -18.99
CA PHE A 954 -9.85 -17.05 -20.39
C PHE A 954 -9.23 -18.37 -20.82
N GLY A 955 -10.07 -19.29 -21.31
CA GLY A 955 -9.67 -20.60 -21.80
C GLY A 955 -9.14 -21.57 -20.72
N VAL A 956 -9.29 -21.24 -19.43
CA VAL A 956 -8.84 -22.12 -18.33
C VAL A 956 -9.91 -23.18 -18.08
N THR A 957 -9.64 -24.40 -18.53
CA THR A 957 -10.50 -25.59 -18.36
C THR A 957 -9.72 -26.74 -17.75
N SER A 958 -10.39 -27.78 -17.26
CA SER A 958 -9.69 -28.99 -16.77
C SER A 958 -8.80 -29.62 -17.84
N GLU A 959 -9.28 -29.69 -19.09
CA GLU A 959 -8.49 -30.21 -20.22
C GLU A 959 -7.27 -29.34 -20.53
N TYR A 960 -7.42 -28.02 -20.44
CA TYR A 960 -6.29 -27.09 -20.54
C TYR A 960 -5.26 -27.38 -19.44
N LEU A 961 -5.67 -27.43 -18.17
CA LEU A 961 -4.74 -27.60 -17.03
C LEU A 961 -3.95 -28.92 -17.06
N VAL A 962 -4.56 -30.03 -17.47
CA VAL A 962 -3.88 -31.35 -17.54
C VAL A 962 -2.90 -31.45 -18.72
N ASN A 963 -3.04 -30.60 -19.74
CA ASN A 963 -2.17 -30.60 -20.91
C ASN A 963 -0.96 -29.65 -20.74
N ALA A 964 -0.49 -29.43 -19.52
CA ALA A 964 0.65 -28.56 -19.19
C ALA A 964 1.78 -29.35 -18.51
N ASP A 965 3.02 -28.92 -18.76
CA ASP A 965 4.18 -29.34 -17.97
C ASP A 965 4.42 -28.37 -16.81
N ASP A 966 4.11 -27.08 -17.01
CA ASP A 966 4.10 -26.06 -15.96
C ASP A 966 2.81 -25.22 -16.01
N LEU A 967 2.27 -24.86 -14.86
CA LEU A 967 1.15 -23.93 -14.72
C LEU A 967 1.66 -22.61 -14.14
N GLN A 968 1.38 -21.49 -14.80
CA GLN A 968 1.85 -20.17 -14.38
C GLN A 968 0.71 -19.28 -13.90
N ILE A 969 0.66 -19.00 -12.60
CA ILE A 969 -0.18 -17.94 -12.03
C ILE A 969 0.45 -16.59 -12.40
N LYS A 970 -0.29 -15.77 -13.15
CA LYS A 970 0.14 -14.44 -13.58
C LYS A 970 -0.38 -13.37 -12.62
N MET A 971 0.39 -13.03 -11.60
CA MET A 971 0.04 -11.91 -10.72
C MET A 971 0.16 -10.57 -11.45
N ALA A 972 1.26 -10.37 -12.18
CA ALA A 972 1.51 -9.12 -12.88
C ALA A 972 2.39 -9.30 -14.14
N GLN A 973 2.58 -8.22 -14.91
CA GLN A 973 3.53 -8.13 -16.03
C GLN A 973 4.20 -6.76 -16.07
N GLY A 974 5.46 -6.69 -16.52
CA GLY A 974 6.30 -5.49 -16.48
C GLY A 974 5.68 -4.25 -17.15
N ALA A 975 5.06 -4.40 -18.33
CA ALA A 975 4.44 -3.29 -19.04
C ALA A 975 3.23 -2.63 -18.35
N LYS A 976 2.59 -3.32 -17.41
CA LYS A 976 1.37 -2.84 -16.72
C LYS A 976 1.10 -3.62 -15.43
N PRO A 977 1.97 -3.49 -14.44
CA PRO A 977 1.75 -4.12 -13.16
C PRO A 977 0.59 -3.42 -12.43
N GLY A 978 -0.12 -4.17 -11.59
CA GLY A 978 -1.35 -3.70 -10.92
C GLY A 978 -2.57 -3.54 -11.83
N GLU A 979 -2.52 -4.02 -13.09
CA GLU A 979 -3.59 -3.92 -14.07
C GLU A 979 -3.89 -5.23 -14.80
N GLY A 980 -5.09 -5.31 -15.38
CA GLY A 980 -5.54 -6.47 -16.16
C GLY A 980 -4.99 -6.53 -17.59
N GLY A 981 -5.04 -7.74 -18.15
CA GLY A 981 -4.87 -7.99 -19.58
C GLY A 981 -5.87 -7.19 -20.42
N GLN A 982 -5.44 -6.68 -21.58
CA GLN A 982 -6.28 -5.88 -22.48
C GLN A 982 -6.19 -6.44 -23.90
N LEU A 983 -7.35 -6.75 -24.48
CA LEU A 983 -7.48 -7.12 -25.89
C LEU A 983 -8.55 -6.24 -26.54
N PRO A 984 -8.18 -5.35 -27.50
CA PRO A 984 -9.16 -4.52 -28.20
C PRO A 984 -10.23 -5.35 -28.91
N GLY A 985 -11.48 -4.89 -28.89
CA GLY A 985 -12.62 -5.65 -29.42
C GLY A 985 -12.49 -6.04 -30.90
N TYR A 986 -11.86 -5.20 -31.72
CA TYR A 986 -11.61 -5.49 -33.14
C TYR A 986 -10.62 -6.65 -33.38
N LYS A 987 -9.89 -7.11 -32.35
CA LYS A 987 -9.04 -8.31 -32.41
C LYS A 987 -9.74 -9.57 -31.89
N VAL A 988 -10.95 -9.44 -31.34
CA VAL A 988 -11.73 -10.56 -30.78
C VAL A 988 -12.56 -11.20 -31.89
N TYR A 989 -11.86 -11.88 -32.80
CA TYR A 989 -12.48 -12.67 -33.88
C TYR A 989 -13.27 -13.86 -33.33
N PRO A 990 -14.20 -14.46 -34.11
CA PRO A 990 -15.02 -15.59 -33.64
C PRO A 990 -14.22 -16.76 -33.05
N TRP A 991 -13.08 -17.12 -33.63
CA TRP A 991 -12.21 -18.18 -33.11
C TRP A 991 -11.47 -17.78 -31.82
N ILE A 992 -11.07 -16.51 -31.67
CA ILE A 992 -10.52 -15.99 -30.41
C ILE A 992 -11.59 -16.04 -29.32
N ALA A 993 -12.79 -15.59 -29.65
CA ALA A 993 -13.93 -15.61 -28.75
C ALA A 993 -14.30 -17.03 -28.31
N GLN A 994 -14.22 -18.01 -29.22
CA GLN A 994 -14.44 -19.41 -28.93
C GLN A 994 -13.43 -19.96 -27.91
N VAL A 995 -12.13 -19.76 -28.12
CA VAL A 995 -11.08 -20.23 -27.19
C VAL A 995 -11.22 -19.57 -25.81
N ARG A 996 -11.66 -18.31 -25.76
CA ARG A 996 -11.81 -17.54 -24.52
C ARG A 996 -13.17 -17.69 -23.86
N TYR A 997 -14.12 -18.39 -24.47
CA TYR A 997 -15.53 -18.44 -24.05
C TYR A 997 -16.15 -17.04 -23.91
N SER A 998 -15.84 -16.13 -24.85
CA SER A 998 -16.26 -14.73 -24.84
C SER A 998 -17.13 -14.37 -26.06
N THR A 999 -17.54 -13.11 -26.16
CA THR A 999 -18.35 -12.59 -27.28
C THR A 999 -17.46 -11.97 -28.37
N PRO A 1000 -17.64 -12.32 -29.67
CA PRO A 1000 -16.90 -11.69 -30.76
C PRO A 1000 -17.10 -10.17 -30.83
N GLY A 1001 -16.04 -9.41 -31.14
CA GLY A 1001 -16.07 -7.95 -31.30
C GLY A 1001 -16.09 -7.14 -30.00
N VAL A 1002 -16.29 -7.78 -28.84
CA VAL A 1002 -16.35 -7.10 -27.54
C VAL A 1002 -14.94 -6.97 -26.95
N PRO A 1003 -14.49 -5.77 -26.54
CA PRO A 1003 -13.21 -5.60 -25.86
C PRO A 1003 -13.10 -6.45 -24.59
N LEU A 1004 -11.97 -7.12 -24.42
CA LEU A 1004 -11.70 -7.92 -23.22
C LEU A 1004 -10.68 -7.19 -22.34
N ILE A 1005 -11.18 -6.54 -21.31
CA ILE A 1005 -10.37 -5.96 -20.22
C ILE A 1005 -10.51 -6.90 -19.04
N SER A 1006 -9.45 -7.61 -18.68
CA SER A 1006 -9.48 -8.50 -17.52
C SER A 1006 -9.58 -7.67 -16.24
N PRO A 1007 -10.20 -8.19 -15.17
CA PRO A 1007 -10.06 -7.58 -13.85
C PRO A 1007 -8.58 -7.40 -13.50
N PRO A 1008 -8.17 -6.30 -12.85
CA PRO A 1008 -6.81 -6.18 -12.33
C PRO A 1008 -6.45 -7.30 -11.34
N PRO A 1009 -7.28 -7.62 -10.32
CA PRO A 1009 -6.95 -8.69 -9.38
C PRO A 1009 -7.40 -10.05 -9.89
N HIS A 1010 -6.78 -11.09 -9.33
CA HIS A 1010 -7.39 -12.40 -9.27
C HIS A 1010 -8.46 -12.38 -8.16
N HIS A 1011 -9.74 -12.56 -8.49
CA HIS A 1011 -10.82 -12.53 -7.48
C HIS A 1011 -10.80 -13.74 -6.52
N ASP A 1012 -9.91 -14.69 -6.74
CA ASP A 1012 -9.58 -15.82 -5.87
C ASP A 1012 -8.19 -15.67 -5.20
N ILE A 1013 -7.56 -14.49 -5.30
CA ILE A 1013 -6.30 -14.15 -4.62
C ILE A 1013 -6.38 -12.73 -4.06
N TYR A 1014 -6.77 -12.59 -2.81
CA TYR A 1014 -6.80 -11.30 -2.10
C TYR A 1014 -5.76 -11.21 -0.98
N SER A 1015 -4.97 -12.27 -0.79
CA SER A 1015 -3.92 -12.40 0.22
C SER A 1015 -3.00 -13.58 -0.12
N ILE A 1016 -1.91 -13.73 0.63
CA ILE A 1016 -0.93 -14.81 0.41
C ILE A 1016 -1.52 -16.21 0.63
N GLU A 1017 -2.43 -16.38 1.59
CA GLU A 1017 -3.12 -17.63 1.86
C GLU A 1017 -4.10 -18.01 0.74
N ASP A 1018 -4.70 -17.02 0.08
CA ASP A 1018 -5.57 -17.26 -1.07
C ASP A 1018 -4.72 -17.72 -2.28
N LEU A 1019 -3.50 -17.17 -2.43
CA LEU A 1019 -2.53 -17.69 -3.40
C LEU A 1019 -2.15 -19.15 -3.08
N ALA A 1020 -1.89 -19.46 -1.81
CA ALA A 1020 -1.58 -20.83 -1.38
C ALA A 1020 -2.72 -21.78 -1.72
N GLN A 1021 -3.98 -21.35 -1.55
CA GLN A 1021 -5.15 -22.13 -1.96
C GLN A 1021 -5.19 -22.35 -3.47
N LEU A 1022 -4.94 -21.33 -4.30
CA LEU A 1022 -4.89 -21.53 -5.75
C LEU A 1022 -3.76 -22.47 -6.17
N ILE A 1023 -2.58 -22.37 -5.54
CA ILE A 1023 -1.46 -23.30 -5.78
C ILE A 1023 -1.91 -24.73 -5.45
N HIS A 1024 -2.60 -24.93 -4.32
CA HIS A 1024 -3.16 -26.22 -3.93
C HIS A 1024 -4.15 -26.76 -4.97
N ASP A 1025 -5.07 -25.92 -5.46
CA ASP A 1025 -6.07 -26.30 -6.46
C ASP A 1025 -5.44 -26.68 -7.81
N LEU A 1026 -4.40 -25.96 -8.24
CA LEU A 1026 -3.68 -26.25 -9.47
C LEU A 1026 -2.87 -27.56 -9.36
N LYS A 1027 -2.22 -27.82 -8.22
CA LYS A 1027 -1.53 -29.10 -7.96
C LYS A 1027 -2.49 -30.29 -7.91
N ASN A 1028 -3.72 -30.08 -7.42
CA ASN A 1028 -4.77 -31.11 -7.47
C ASN A 1028 -5.31 -31.33 -8.89
N SER A 1029 -5.36 -30.28 -9.72
CA SER A 1029 -5.81 -30.37 -11.11
C SER A 1029 -4.78 -31.10 -11.99
N ASN A 1030 -3.49 -30.86 -11.76
CA ASN A 1030 -2.40 -31.53 -12.45
C ASN A 1030 -1.22 -31.75 -11.49
N LYS A 1031 -1.14 -32.96 -10.93
CA LYS A 1031 -0.12 -33.37 -9.95
C LYS A 1031 1.32 -33.40 -10.49
N ASP A 1032 1.47 -33.48 -11.81
CA ASP A 1032 2.76 -33.63 -12.48
C ASP A 1032 3.31 -32.27 -12.93
N ALA A 1033 2.49 -31.22 -12.96
CA ALA A 1033 2.89 -29.88 -13.36
C ALA A 1033 3.54 -29.09 -12.21
N ARG A 1034 4.59 -28.34 -12.54
CA ARG A 1034 5.17 -27.36 -11.61
C ARG A 1034 4.34 -26.08 -11.61
N ILE A 1035 4.22 -25.44 -10.46
CA ILE A 1035 3.52 -24.17 -10.31
C ILE A 1035 4.52 -23.02 -10.34
N HIS A 1036 4.33 -22.11 -11.30
CA HIS A 1036 5.06 -20.87 -11.45
C HIS A 1036 4.20 -19.71 -10.93
N VAL A 1037 4.81 -18.77 -10.22
CA VAL A 1037 4.18 -17.49 -9.88
C VAL A 1037 4.98 -16.37 -10.52
N LYS A 1038 4.33 -15.63 -11.42
CA LYS A 1038 4.93 -14.52 -12.15
C LYS A 1038 4.65 -13.20 -11.43
N LEU A 1039 5.71 -12.61 -10.89
CA LEU A 1039 5.77 -11.31 -10.22
C LEU A 1039 6.47 -10.27 -11.13
N VAL A 1040 6.40 -9.02 -10.73
CA VAL A 1040 7.13 -7.90 -11.36
C VAL A 1040 8.07 -7.28 -10.34
N ALA A 1041 9.25 -6.86 -10.80
CA ALA A 1041 10.24 -6.23 -9.94
C ALA A 1041 9.75 -4.87 -9.43
N GLU A 1042 9.88 -4.68 -8.13
CA GLU A 1042 9.70 -3.42 -7.39
C GLU A 1042 10.38 -3.56 -6.02
N VAL A 1043 10.34 -2.51 -5.20
CA VAL A 1043 10.72 -2.61 -3.79
C VAL A 1043 9.81 -3.59 -3.05
N GLY A 1044 10.36 -4.43 -2.17
CA GLY A 1044 9.58 -5.44 -1.43
C GLY A 1044 9.33 -6.78 -2.15
N VAL A 1045 9.61 -6.90 -3.47
CA VAL A 1045 9.37 -8.15 -4.23
C VAL A 1045 10.08 -9.38 -3.63
N GLY A 1046 11.22 -9.19 -2.95
CA GLY A 1046 11.92 -10.28 -2.26
C GLY A 1046 11.14 -10.86 -1.09
N THR A 1047 10.45 -10.01 -0.34
CA THR A 1047 9.57 -10.39 0.77
C THR A 1047 8.35 -11.14 0.24
N VAL A 1048 7.72 -10.63 -0.81
CA VAL A 1048 6.62 -11.31 -1.50
C VAL A 1048 7.06 -12.69 -2.03
N ALA A 1049 8.24 -12.77 -2.66
CA ALA A 1049 8.77 -14.03 -3.17
C ALA A 1049 9.01 -15.07 -2.07
N ALA A 1050 9.40 -14.66 -0.87
CA ALA A 1050 9.52 -15.55 0.29
C ALA A 1050 8.14 -16.11 0.71
N GLY A 1051 7.11 -15.26 0.77
CA GLY A 1051 5.73 -15.69 1.00
C GLY A 1051 5.24 -16.67 -0.07
N VAL A 1052 5.50 -16.39 -1.35
CA VAL A 1052 5.15 -17.26 -2.48
C VAL A 1052 5.83 -18.63 -2.38
N ALA A 1053 7.08 -18.68 -1.90
CA ALA A 1053 7.77 -19.94 -1.66
C ALA A 1053 7.15 -20.71 -0.48
N LYS A 1054 6.78 -20.02 0.62
CA LYS A 1054 6.03 -20.61 1.74
C LYS A 1054 4.66 -21.15 1.33
N ALA A 1055 4.02 -20.52 0.33
CA ALA A 1055 2.79 -20.97 -0.29
C ALA A 1055 2.97 -22.19 -1.22
N HIS A 1056 4.14 -22.83 -1.23
CA HIS A 1056 4.48 -24.03 -2.00
C HIS A 1056 4.52 -23.86 -3.52
N SER A 1057 4.84 -22.66 -4.01
CA SER A 1057 5.20 -22.46 -5.42
C SER A 1057 6.52 -23.16 -5.75
N ASP A 1058 6.63 -23.75 -6.95
CA ASP A 1058 7.84 -24.46 -7.39
C ASP A 1058 8.82 -23.52 -8.12
N VAL A 1059 8.32 -22.43 -8.72
CA VAL A 1059 9.12 -21.43 -9.44
C VAL A 1059 8.57 -20.02 -9.20
N VAL A 1060 9.45 -19.08 -8.89
CA VAL A 1060 9.14 -17.64 -8.88
C VAL A 1060 9.79 -16.99 -10.09
N LEU A 1061 8.99 -16.32 -10.92
CA LEU A 1061 9.47 -15.57 -12.09
C LEU A 1061 9.36 -14.07 -11.83
N ILE A 1062 10.48 -13.35 -11.89
CA ILE A 1062 10.51 -11.89 -11.76
C ILE A 1062 10.60 -11.26 -13.14
N SER A 1063 9.63 -10.45 -13.50
CA SER A 1063 9.63 -9.68 -14.75
C SER A 1063 10.19 -8.27 -14.50
N GLY A 1064 11.08 -7.80 -15.35
CA GLY A 1064 11.51 -6.40 -15.35
C GLY A 1064 10.44 -5.46 -15.91
N HIS A 1065 10.56 -4.16 -15.62
CA HIS A 1065 9.68 -3.10 -16.14
C HIS A 1065 9.67 -3.00 -17.68
N ASP A 1066 10.74 -3.45 -18.33
CA ASP A 1066 10.96 -3.43 -19.79
C ASP A 1066 10.17 -4.51 -20.57
N GLY A 1067 9.42 -5.37 -19.88
CA GLY A 1067 8.66 -6.44 -20.51
C GLY A 1067 7.57 -5.95 -21.47
N GLY A 1068 7.48 -6.53 -22.67
CA GLY A 1068 6.53 -6.08 -23.70
C GLY A 1068 5.05 -6.43 -23.47
N THR A 1069 4.16 -5.71 -24.17
CA THR A 1069 2.71 -5.95 -24.18
C THR A 1069 2.07 -5.76 -25.56
N GLY A 1070 0.92 -6.39 -25.81
CA GLY A 1070 0.12 -6.12 -27.00
C GLY A 1070 -0.74 -4.85 -26.91
N ALA A 1071 -1.10 -4.44 -25.69
CA ALA A 1071 -1.85 -3.21 -25.40
C ALA A 1071 -1.70 -2.82 -23.92
N SER A 1072 -1.40 -1.55 -23.64
CA SER A 1072 -1.30 -1.00 -22.29
C SER A 1072 -1.42 0.52 -22.28
N PRO A 1073 -1.96 1.15 -21.23
CA PRO A 1073 -1.81 2.59 -21.04
C PRO A 1073 -0.34 3.02 -21.10
N LEU A 1074 -0.07 4.18 -21.72
CA LEU A 1074 1.29 4.69 -21.87
C LEU A 1074 1.93 5.03 -20.51
N THR A 1075 1.15 5.53 -19.54
CA THR A 1075 1.63 5.82 -18.19
C THR A 1075 2.24 4.58 -17.55
N SER A 1076 1.58 3.42 -17.68
CA SER A 1076 2.03 2.18 -17.06
C SER A 1076 3.26 1.61 -17.75
N LEU A 1077 3.36 1.75 -19.07
CA LEU A 1077 4.52 1.31 -19.84
C LEU A 1077 5.80 2.05 -19.44
N LYS A 1078 5.71 3.34 -19.10
CA LYS A 1078 6.86 4.18 -18.78
C LYS A 1078 7.18 4.29 -17.29
N HIS A 1079 6.16 4.24 -16.44
CA HIS A 1079 6.30 4.66 -15.05
C HIS A 1079 6.00 3.58 -14.01
N ALA A 1080 5.65 2.35 -14.38
CA ALA A 1080 5.33 1.31 -13.40
C ALA A 1080 6.30 0.11 -13.50
N GLY A 1081 6.78 -0.37 -12.34
CA GLY A 1081 7.82 -1.41 -12.25
C GLY A 1081 9.25 -0.85 -12.21
N ALA A 1082 10.16 -1.67 -11.67
CA ALA A 1082 11.60 -1.39 -11.54
C ALA A 1082 12.46 -2.26 -12.46
#